data_AF-A0A9R0JAJ3-F1
#
_entry.id   AF-A0A9R0JAJ3-F1
#
_cell.length_a   1.000
_cell.length_b   1.000
_cell.length_c   1.000
_cell.angle_alpha   90.00
_cell.angle_beta   90.00
_cell.angle_gamma   90.00
#
_symmetry.space_group_name_H-M   'P 1'
#
loop_
_entity.id
_entity.type
_entity.pdbx_description
1 polymer ?
#
loop_
_entity_poly.entity_id
_entity_poly.type
_entity_poly.pdbx_seq_one_letter_code
_entity_poly.pdbx_strand_id
1 'polypeptide(L)'
;MFGDFNEILGMSEKEGGVVRRERLIDDFRGAMDSCSVRDLGFKGSIFTWEHGNTMETLIRERLDRFMADDAWVSLFPCFEVLHFPIYRSDHAPIMLKCGTDNQRKRGEKPFRFEAMWLSSEDCGRVVSHAWRGSRDDNIVTRIANVAGHLTSWATETFGAIKKRIRDAEKRLKSFQDSKHDATVLMQCKNIAEELDNLHRLEESYWHARARANELRDGDKNTKYFHHKASQRRKRNRIVGLNDNNGEWRTKPEELDEIITTYFEGLFATSNPTGFEEALEGVERKVSEVMNGRLDKEPSGEEIREALFQMHPNKAPGPDGMHALFFQKFWGIVGGDIVSFVKAWWRGETDLSEANRTCIVLIPKCNDPKSMMEFRPISLCNVLYKIISKTLANKLKPMLGSIISLEQSAFVPKRLITDNALVAFEIFHAMKRRGEGKDGTVAMKLDMSKAYDRVEWVFLEKAMSKMGFSESWISRVMGCLMSVKFAFKYNGGISGDLTPARGLRQGDPISPYLFLICADAFSTLLGKAAKEGAIHGARVCGSAPRVSHLFFADDSILFARANLHECSKIADIISTYERASGQKVNLSKTEVAFSKCVGGDRRREIVETLGVREVDRHEKYLGLPTIIGRSKKAIFTCLKERIWKKLQGWKEKLLSRPGKETLIKAVAQAIPTYMMSVFKIPDGLIDEIHSILARFWWGDKESDKKIHWHRWESLCLPKAMGGMGFRDLRCFNQALLAKQCFRLSMDTDSLLSKVLRARYYKNSCVVEARRGYDPSYTWRSLWGAKSLLLDGLKRRVGNGSSIGIWTEAWLPGKGTHTVPTPQANSDMNMRVSYLIDYENRCWNEERVREVFVEEEQRLVYAIPLSSQWPCDSYYWWPTSNGIYSVKSAYWLGMLGHTRTWELQFGSREADLWSWVWKMEGPPKLRHFLWRACKGTLATMGVLFRRHIRPTKECTVCGALDETIIHALFECKHSQVIWESSEFLDILKDAPTSSFADRLVWAAGKMTQDKLRLFSTLAWAGWCCRNKAVFDCGNTEPIQVAAGFARLVTDYMRYNEMVTQHTSGHGLRSASRWMPPPPGVVKVNVDSHLHRSGAGVGVVIRDEGGVVLATAVKRVKAEWAAELAEAYAAW
;
A
#
# COMPACT_ATOMS: atom_id res chain seq x y z
N MET A 1 40.49 20.55 7.79
CA MET A 1 40.04 19.56 8.79
C MET A 1 38.84 20.12 9.56
N PHE A 2 37.91 19.26 10.01
CA PHE A 2 36.78 19.72 10.83
C PHE A 2 36.32 18.62 11.79
N GLY A 3 35.84 19.00 12.97
CA GLY A 3 35.29 18.08 13.97
C GLY A 3 35.67 18.46 15.40
N ASP A 4 35.42 17.52 16.29
CA ASP A 4 35.80 17.56 17.70
C ASP A 4 37.27 17.11 17.86
N PHE A 5 38.10 17.98 18.42
CA PHE A 5 39.53 17.73 18.64
C PHE A 5 39.85 17.32 20.08
N ASN A 6 38.86 17.25 20.97
CA ASN A 6 38.97 16.97 22.40
C ASN A 6 39.92 17.88 23.20
N GLU A 7 40.43 18.96 22.60
CA GLU A 7 41.41 19.85 23.24
C GLU A 7 41.19 21.33 22.86
N ILE A 8 41.71 22.23 23.70
CA ILE A 8 41.53 23.69 23.59
C ILE A 8 42.82 24.39 23.16
N LEU A 9 42.72 25.56 22.52
CA LEU A 9 43.86 26.39 22.13
C LEU A 9 44.24 27.43 23.17
N GLY A 10 43.43 27.63 24.21
CA GLY A 10 43.77 28.52 25.31
C GLY A 10 42.79 28.40 26.46
N MET A 11 43.20 28.85 27.65
CA MET A 11 42.38 28.74 28.86
C MET A 11 41.10 29.60 28.82
N SER A 12 41.06 30.60 27.94
CA SER A 12 39.85 31.38 27.65
C SER A 12 38.73 30.55 26.99
N GLU A 13 39.05 29.36 26.47
CA GLU A 13 38.11 28.46 25.80
C GLU A 13 37.56 27.37 26.75
N LYS A 14 37.80 27.51 28.06
CA LYS A 14 37.29 26.61 29.09
C LYS A 14 36.69 27.40 30.26
N GLU A 15 35.53 26.96 30.72
CA GLU A 15 34.86 27.50 31.90
C GLU A 15 34.36 26.34 32.78
N GLY A 16 34.62 26.43 34.09
CA GLY A 16 34.27 25.38 35.05
C GLY A 16 35.15 24.13 35.00
N GLY A 17 35.03 23.28 36.02
CA GLY A 17 35.78 22.03 36.15
C GLY A 17 37.29 22.21 36.43
N VAL A 18 38.06 21.14 36.26
CA VAL A 18 39.51 21.11 36.51
C VAL A 18 40.28 21.84 35.41
N VAL A 19 41.22 22.69 35.81
CA VAL A 19 42.15 23.44 34.94
C VAL A 19 42.87 22.48 33.99
N ARG A 20 42.84 22.75 32.67
CA ARG A 20 43.55 21.94 31.67
C ARG A 20 45.07 22.11 31.79
N ARG A 21 45.81 21.02 31.56
CA ARG A 21 47.28 21.03 31.65
C ARG A 21 47.85 21.77 30.43
N GLU A 22 48.68 22.78 30.68
CA GLU A 22 49.27 23.65 29.65
C GLU A 22 50.02 22.87 28.56
N ARG A 23 50.74 21.82 28.94
CA ARG A 23 51.42 20.90 28.01
C ARG A 23 50.51 20.34 26.90
N LEU A 24 49.25 20.00 27.21
CA LEU A 24 48.32 19.44 26.22
C LEU A 24 47.85 20.50 25.21
N ILE A 25 47.70 21.74 25.67
CA ILE A 25 47.36 22.90 24.84
C ILE A 25 48.52 23.20 23.88
N ASP A 26 49.75 23.16 24.38
CA ASP A 26 50.96 23.39 23.57
C ASP A 26 51.20 22.26 22.57
N ASP A 27 50.99 21.00 22.96
CA ASP A 27 51.07 19.86 22.04
C ASP A 27 50.04 20.01 20.89
N PHE A 28 48.83 20.49 21.19
CA PHE A 28 47.80 20.72 20.18
C PHE A 28 48.11 21.89 19.25
N ARG A 29 48.65 23.01 19.78
CA ARG A 29 49.16 24.13 18.97
C ARG A 29 50.30 23.67 18.07
N GLY A 30 51.27 22.92 18.60
CA GLY A 30 52.38 22.36 17.84
C GLY A 30 51.93 21.42 16.71
N ALA A 31 50.85 20.66 16.93
CA ALA A 31 50.26 19.83 15.88
C ALA A 31 49.61 20.66 14.75
N MET A 32 48.96 21.79 15.08
CA MET A 32 48.41 22.72 14.08
C MET A 32 49.52 23.35 13.23
N ASP A 33 50.59 23.80 13.89
CA ASP A 33 51.76 24.39 13.21
C ASP A 33 52.45 23.38 12.29
N SER A 34 52.68 22.15 12.79
CA SER A 34 53.28 21.06 12.02
C SER A 34 52.45 20.68 10.79
N CYS A 35 51.13 20.80 10.87
CA CYS A 35 50.21 20.52 9.77
C CYS A 35 49.95 21.76 8.88
N SER A 36 50.52 22.92 9.19
CA SER A 36 50.29 24.19 8.49
C SER A 36 48.81 24.55 8.36
N VAL A 37 48.01 24.22 9.37
CA VAL A 37 46.57 24.52 9.42
C VAL A 37 46.29 25.54 10.52
N ARG A 38 45.39 26.48 10.24
CA ARG A 38 44.94 27.47 11.20
C ARG A 38 43.45 27.33 11.48
N ASP A 39 43.02 27.74 12.68
CA ASP A 39 41.60 27.85 13.04
C ASP A 39 40.95 28.93 12.14
N LEU A 40 39.85 28.58 11.49
CA LEU A 40 39.12 29.49 10.59
C LEU A 40 38.30 30.56 11.35
N GLY A 41 38.39 30.59 12.68
CA GLY A 41 37.61 31.48 13.52
C GLY A 41 36.15 31.04 13.59
N PHE A 42 35.31 31.88 14.19
CA PHE A 42 33.89 31.60 14.38
C PHE A 42 33.08 32.87 14.65
N LYS A 43 31.76 32.77 14.45
CA LYS A 43 30.77 33.73 14.93
C LYS A 43 29.72 33.01 15.78
N GLY A 44 29.59 33.44 17.03
CA GLY A 44 28.67 32.87 18.01
C GLY A 44 29.36 32.60 19.33
N SER A 45 28.79 31.70 20.13
CA SER A 45 29.36 31.32 21.41
C SER A 45 30.75 30.70 21.23
N ILE A 46 31.69 31.00 22.13
CA ILE A 46 33.02 30.40 22.10
C ILE A 46 32.95 28.91 22.44
N PHE A 47 32.04 28.51 23.33
CA PHE A 47 31.91 27.13 23.78
C PHE A 47 31.11 26.32 22.76
N THR A 48 31.65 25.18 22.36
CA THR A 48 30.97 24.23 21.48
C THR A 48 30.58 22.96 22.20
N TRP A 49 30.96 22.80 23.47
CA TRP A 49 30.61 21.68 24.31
C TRP A 49 30.21 22.15 25.70
N GLU A 50 29.18 21.54 26.28
CA GLU A 50 28.66 21.83 27.61
C GLU A 50 28.23 20.53 28.33
N HIS A 51 28.58 20.43 29.62
CA HIS A 51 28.16 19.34 30.49
C HIS A 51 27.82 19.85 31.90
N GLY A 52 26.85 19.22 32.56
CA GLY A 52 26.37 19.63 33.89
C GLY A 52 25.05 20.40 33.85
N ASN A 53 24.30 20.33 34.96
CA ASN A 53 22.90 20.80 35.02
C ASN A 53 22.70 21.90 36.08
N THR A 54 23.73 22.14 36.88
CA THR A 54 23.76 23.05 38.03
C THR A 54 25.02 23.90 37.97
N MET A 55 25.02 25.07 38.61
CA MET A 55 26.18 25.97 38.62
C MET A 55 27.46 25.31 39.15
N GLU A 56 27.32 24.32 40.05
CA GLU A 56 28.44 23.58 40.65
C GLU A 56 29.03 22.51 39.71
N THR A 57 28.26 22.06 38.72
CA THR A 57 28.63 20.94 37.83
C THR A 57 28.85 21.38 36.37
N LEU A 58 28.59 22.65 36.05
CA LEU A 58 28.65 23.18 34.70
C LEU A 58 30.12 23.30 34.22
N ILE A 59 30.44 22.61 33.13
CA ILE A 59 31.72 22.69 32.42
C ILE A 59 31.43 23.02 30.97
N ARG A 60 32.13 24.02 30.42
CA ARG A 60 32.01 24.43 29.01
C ARG A 60 33.39 24.50 28.35
N GLU A 61 33.49 23.97 27.14
CA GLU A 61 34.75 23.91 26.38
C GLU A 61 34.52 24.20 24.89
N ARG A 62 35.54 24.69 24.19
CA ARG A 62 35.54 24.80 22.72
C ARG A 62 36.32 23.65 22.09
N LEU A 63 35.61 22.58 21.72
CA LEU A 63 36.21 21.36 21.18
C LEU A 63 36.03 21.21 19.66
N ASP A 64 34.96 21.79 19.10
CA ASP A 64 34.58 21.64 17.69
C ASP A 64 35.10 22.82 16.85
N ARG A 65 35.84 22.52 15.78
CA ARG A 65 36.49 23.56 14.94
C ARG A 65 36.48 23.21 13.46
N PHE A 66 36.60 24.26 12.63
CA PHE A 66 37.08 24.15 11.25
C PHE A 66 38.50 24.72 11.18
N MET A 67 39.43 23.92 10.66
CA MET A 67 40.81 24.33 10.41
C MET A 67 41.15 24.17 8.94
N ALA A 68 41.88 25.09 8.34
CA ALA A 68 42.36 24.94 6.97
C ALA A 68 43.75 25.52 6.77
N ASP A 69 44.41 25.09 5.71
CA ASP A 69 45.67 25.64 5.24
C ASP A 69 45.43 26.89 4.36
N ASP A 70 46.50 27.60 4.04
CA ASP A 70 46.43 28.83 3.24
C ASP A 70 45.99 28.57 1.79
N ALA A 71 46.23 27.36 1.27
CA ALA A 71 45.77 26.95 -0.06
C ALA A 71 44.23 26.91 -0.12
N TRP A 72 43.58 26.34 0.89
CA TRP A 72 42.13 26.32 0.97
C TRP A 72 41.53 27.71 1.16
N VAL A 73 42.13 28.54 2.03
CA VAL A 73 41.70 29.92 2.27
C VAL A 73 41.74 30.73 0.97
N SER A 74 42.75 30.52 0.13
CA SER A 74 42.89 31.19 -1.16
C SER A 74 41.81 30.79 -2.17
N LEU A 75 41.35 29.52 -2.14
CA LEU A 75 40.29 29.03 -3.01
C LEU A 75 38.89 29.53 -2.59
N PHE A 76 38.69 29.82 -1.31
CA PHE A 76 37.41 30.24 -0.76
C PHE A 76 37.56 31.54 0.06
N PRO A 77 37.83 32.68 -0.58
CA PRO A 77 38.13 33.93 0.13
C PRO A 77 36.93 34.49 0.93
N CYS A 78 35.71 34.07 0.59
CA CYS A 78 34.49 34.44 1.31
C CYS A 78 33.94 33.25 2.10
N PHE A 79 34.54 32.99 3.26
CA PHE A 79 34.10 31.95 4.20
C PHE A 79 33.64 32.53 5.53
N GLU A 80 32.68 31.87 6.18
CA GLU A 80 32.21 32.21 7.52
C GLU A 80 31.90 30.93 8.30
N VAL A 81 32.43 30.81 9.52
CA VAL A 81 32.11 29.71 10.45
C VAL A 81 31.11 30.22 11.48
N LEU A 82 29.99 29.52 11.63
CA LEU A 82 28.90 29.88 12.53
C LEU A 82 28.74 28.82 13.63
N HIS A 83 28.73 29.27 14.89
CA HIS A 83 28.37 28.44 16.04
C HIS A 83 26.90 28.67 16.40
N PHE A 84 26.15 27.58 16.42
CA PHE A 84 24.73 27.55 16.81
C PHE A 84 24.58 27.25 18.30
N PRO A 85 23.46 27.63 18.93
CA PRO A 85 23.20 27.31 20.34
C PRO A 85 23.19 25.80 20.60
N ILE A 86 23.62 25.41 21.79
CA ILE A 86 23.62 24.01 22.25
C ILE A 86 22.17 23.61 22.52
N TYR A 87 21.63 22.69 21.73
CA TYR A 87 20.23 22.27 21.82
C TYR A 87 20.12 20.74 21.77
N ARG A 88 19.69 20.13 22.89
CA ARG A 88 19.47 18.67 23.09
C ARG A 88 20.71 17.77 22.87
N SER A 89 21.84 18.33 22.49
CA SER A 89 23.18 17.73 22.52
C SER A 89 24.01 18.44 23.57
N ASP A 90 25.08 17.80 24.02
CA ASP A 90 26.22 18.42 24.71
C ASP A 90 27.09 19.25 23.76
N HIS A 91 27.10 18.97 22.45
CA HIS A 91 27.80 19.76 21.43
C HIS A 91 26.91 20.81 20.72
N ALA A 92 27.52 21.93 20.36
CA ALA A 92 26.98 22.97 19.50
C ALA A 92 27.15 22.57 18.02
N PRO A 93 26.10 22.69 17.18
CA PRO A 93 26.29 22.59 15.74
C PRO A 93 27.19 23.72 15.22
N ILE A 94 28.18 23.37 14.39
CA ILE A 94 29.04 24.34 13.69
C ILE A 94 28.85 24.24 12.17
N MET A 95 28.84 25.38 11.48
CA MET A 95 28.61 25.44 10.02
C MET A 95 29.62 26.35 9.32
N LEU A 96 30.25 25.84 8.28
CA LEU A 96 31.11 26.60 7.37
C LEU A 96 30.31 27.00 6.12
N LYS A 97 30.15 28.30 5.87
CA LYS A 97 29.47 28.86 4.70
C LYS A 97 30.51 29.39 3.71
N CYS A 98 30.44 28.95 2.45
CA CYS A 98 31.30 29.41 1.36
C CYS A 98 30.44 29.86 0.16
N GLY A 99 30.50 31.14 -0.26
CA GLY A 99 29.94 31.62 -1.53
C GLY A 99 28.90 32.77 -1.49
N THR A 100 28.79 33.47 -2.63
CA THR A 100 27.85 34.58 -2.93
C THR A 100 26.45 34.05 -3.25
N ASP A 101 25.47 34.37 -2.41
CA ASP A 101 24.10 33.87 -2.50
C ASP A 101 23.33 34.59 -3.63
N ASN A 102 23.20 33.94 -4.80
CA ASN A 102 22.36 34.43 -5.89
C ASN A 102 20.89 34.37 -5.45
N GLN A 103 20.34 35.52 -5.06
CA GLN A 103 18.94 35.70 -4.70
C GLN A 103 18.04 35.35 -5.91
N ARG A 104 17.49 34.13 -5.89
CA ARG A 104 16.38 33.79 -6.79
C ARG A 104 15.11 34.47 -6.31
N LYS A 105 14.52 35.33 -7.15
CA LYS A 105 13.18 35.88 -6.95
C LYS A 105 12.21 34.72 -6.70
N ARG A 106 11.57 34.71 -5.53
CA ARG A 106 10.47 33.78 -5.21
C ARG A 106 9.22 34.32 -5.90
N GLY A 107 8.72 33.63 -6.92
CA GLY A 107 7.38 33.87 -7.42
C GLY A 107 6.33 33.63 -6.33
N GLU A 108 5.16 34.25 -6.49
CA GLU A 108 4.00 34.03 -5.62
C GLU A 108 3.64 32.55 -5.59
N LYS A 109 3.43 32.01 -4.38
CA LYS A 109 3.08 30.61 -4.21
C LYS A 109 1.57 30.48 -4.19
N PRO A 110 0.97 29.61 -5.01
CA PRO A 110 -0.46 29.36 -4.95
C PRO A 110 -0.83 28.74 -3.60
N PHE A 111 -2.00 29.14 -3.08
CA PHE A 111 -2.56 28.63 -1.84
C PHE A 111 -2.62 27.10 -1.83
N ARG A 112 -2.34 26.50 -0.66
CA ARG A 112 -2.60 25.09 -0.36
C ARG A 112 -2.95 24.94 1.09
N PHE A 113 -4.00 24.17 1.35
CA PHE A 113 -4.33 23.76 2.70
C PHE A 113 -3.22 22.86 3.25
N GLU A 114 -2.66 23.20 4.42
CA GLU A 114 -1.60 22.41 5.04
C GLU A 114 -2.16 21.57 6.20
N ALA A 115 -1.90 20.26 6.20
CA ALA A 115 -2.43 19.34 7.22
C ALA A 115 -2.02 19.73 8.65
N MET A 116 -0.87 20.38 8.82
CA MET A 116 -0.39 20.91 10.10
C MET A 116 -1.33 21.95 10.71
N TRP A 117 -2.13 22.67 9.92
CA TRP A 117 -3.08 23.64 10.46
C TRP A 117 -4.11 22.99 11.38
N LEU A 118 -4.40 21.70 11.16
CA LEU A 118 -5.31 20.91 12.01
C LEU A 118 -4.77 20.63 13.41
N SER A 119 -3.49 20.93 13.70
CA SER A 119 -2.95 20.79 15.06
C SER A 119 -3.36 21.94 15.98
N SER A 120 -3.91 23.04 15.43
CA SER A 120 -4.45 24.15 16.21
C SER A 120 -5.97 24.06 16.27
N GLU A 121 -6.54 24.16 17.47
CA GLU A 121 -7.98 24.19 17.68
C GLU A 121 -8.63 25.42 17.01
N ASP A 122 -7.89 26.52 16.85
CA ASP A 122 -8.36 27.75 16.21
C ASP A 122 -8.63 27.56 14.72
N CYS A 123 -8.00 26.58 14.07
CA CYS A 123 -8.25 26.26 12.67
C CYS A 123 -9.75 26.01 12.41
N GLY A 124 -10.41 25.27 13.32
CA GLY A 124 -11.85 25.00 13.20
C GLY A 124 -12.71 26.25 13.38
N ARG A 125 -12.29 27.17 14.27
CA ARG A 125 -12.97 28.44 14.52
C ARG A 125 -12.88 29.36 13.31
N VAL A 126 -11.69 29.49 12.71
CA VAL A 126 -11.45 30.28 11.50
C VAL A 126 -12.32 29.77 10.34
N VAL A 127 -12.35 28.45 10.13
CA VAL A 127 -13.19 27.84 9.09
C VAL A 127 -14.67 28.10 9.37
N SER A 128 -15.15 27.89 10.60
CA SER A 128 -16.55 28.14 10.95
C SER A 128 -16.94 29.61 10.81
N HIS A 129 -16.07 30.54 11.18
CA HIS A 129 -16.33 31.97 11.09
C HIS A 129 -16.40 32.43 9.64
N ALA A 130 -15.38 32.10 8.84
CA ALA A 130 -15.33 32.46 7.41
C ALA A 130 -16.49 31.82 6.63
N TRP A 131 -16.85 30.56 6.95
CA TRP A 131 -17.95 29.87 6.28
C TRP A 131 -19.32 30.45 6.64
N ARG A 132 -19.53 30.91 7.88
CA ARG A 132 -20.78 31.57 8.31
C ARG A 132 -20.91 32.99 7.76
N GLY A 133 -19.79 33.73 7.68
CA GLY A 133 -19.75 35.09 7.17
C GLY A 133 -20.00 35.21 5.66
N SER A 134 -19.98 34.10 4.93
CA SER A 134 -20.18 34.03 3.48
C SER A 134 -21.44 33.25 3.10
N ARG A 135 -22.49 33.30 3.95
CA ARG A 135 -23.69 32.46 3.78
C ARG A 135 -24.44 32.69 2.47
N ASP A 136 -24.43 33.93 1.97
CA ASP A 136 -25.15 34.33 0.76
C ASP A 136 -24.34 34.13 -0.52
N ASP A 137 -23.06 33.78 -0.39
CA ASP A 137 -22.18 33.50 -1.52
C ASP A 137 -22.37 32.09 -2.08
N ASN A 138 -22.02 31.89 -3.35
CA ASN A 138 -21.94 30.55 -3.94
C ASN A 138 -20.85 29.71 -3.24
N ILE A 139 -20.95 28.38 -3.31
CA ILE A 139 -20.04 27.48 -2.58
C ILE A 139 -18.56 27.63 -2.97
N VAL A 140 -18.27 27.99 -4.22
CA VAL A 140 -16.89 28.16 -4.72
C VAL A 140 -16.27 29.41 -4.09
N THR A 141 -17.02 30.51 -4.06
CA THR A 141 -16.65 31.76 -3.39
C THR A 141 -16.48 31.55 -1.89
N ARG A 142 -17.35 30.77 -1.24
CA ARG A 142 -17.20 30.41 0.18
C ARG A 142 -15.90 29.65 0.46
N ILE A 143 -15.54 28.70 -0.41
CA ILE A 143 -14.27 27.97 -0.29
C ILE A 143 -13.08 28.92 -0.47
N ALA A 144 -13.14 29.85 -1.44
CA ALA A 144 -12.11 30.85 -1.67
C ALA A 144 -11.98 31.81 -0.47
N ASN A 145 -13.08 32.23 0.13
CA ASN A 145 -13.09 33.06 1.35
C ASN A 145 -12.43 32.33 2.51
N VAL A 146 -12.77 31.05 2.74
CA VAL A 146 -12.08 30.22 3.74
C VAL A 146 -10.58 30.10 3.43
N ALA A 147 -10.20 29.93 2.17
CA ALA A 147 -8.79 29.89 1.77
C ALA A 147 -8.06 31.20 2.13
N GLY A 148 -8.68 32.36 1.86
CA GLY A 148 -8.16 33.67 2.20
C GLY A 148 -7.97 33.85 3.71
N HIS A 149 -9.01 33.58 4.50
CA HIS A 149 -8.95 33.66 5.97
C HIS A 149 -7.91 32.70 6.56
N LEU A 150 -7.85 31.46 6.06
CA LEU A 150 -6.83 30.50 6.48
C LEU A 150 -5.43 30.97 6.08
N THR A 151 -5.26 31.66 4.95
CA THR A 151 -3.96 32.20 4.54
C THR A 151 -3.49 33.32 5.46
N SER A 152 -4.39 34.26 5.78
CA SER A 152 -4.08 35.36 6.72
C SER A 152 -3.76 34.82 8.11
N TRP A 153 -4.66 33.99 8.66
CA TRP A 153 -4.45 33.33 9.94
C TRP A 153 -3.20 32.44 9.96
N ALA A 154 -2.94 31.69 8.88
CA ALA A 154 -1.75 30.86 8.81
C ALA A 154 -0.48 31.70 8.70
N THR A 155 -0.51 32.85 8.05
CA THR A 155 0.65 33.76 7.98
C THR A 155 0.98 34.32 9.37
N GLU A 156 -0.03 34.69 10.14
CA GLU A 156 0.09 35.18 11.51
C GLU A 156 0.53 34.06 12.49
N THR A 157 -0.10 32.89 12.41
CA THR A 157 0.06 31.80 13.37
C THR A 157 1.26 30.89 13.04
N PHE A 158 1.42 30.53 11.76
CA PHE A 158 2.38 29.53 11.27
C PHE A 158 3.45 30.09 10.32
N GLY A 159 3.20 31.20 9.62
CA GLY A 159 4.16 31.87 8.73
C GLY A 159 5.42 32.31 9.48
N ALA A 160 5.26 32.51 10.78
CA ALA A 160 6.34 32.74 11.69
C ALA A 160 7.07 31.46 12.14
N ILE A 161 6.72 30.20 11.85
CA ILE A 161 7.42 29.03 12.45
C ILE A 161 8.94 29.07 12.21
N LYS A 162 9.39 29.30 10.98
CA LYS A 162 10.84 29.41 10.71
C LYS A 162 11.46 30.68 11.30
N LYS A 163 10.65 31.70 11.55
CA LYS A 163 11.08 32.94 12.21
C LYS A 163 11.16 32.70 13.72
N ARG A 164 10.13 32.13 14.36
CA ARG A 164 10.01 31.66 15.74
C ARG A 164 11.05 30.62 16.10
N ILE A 165 11.38 29.67 15.22
CA ILE A 165 12.52 28.76 15.41
C ILE A 165 13.80 29.59 15.49
N ARG A 166 14.05 30.47 14.51
CA ARG A 166 15.22 31.36 14.53
C ARG A 166 15.24 32.32 15.73
N ASP A 167 14.08 32.82 16.17
CA ASP A 167 13.95 33.75 17.28
C ASP A 167 14.07 33.01 18.62
N ALA A 168 13.57 31.79 18.74
CA ALA A 168 13.77 30.91 19.88
C ALA A 168 15.22 30.43 19.95
N GLU A 169 15.86 30.07 18.84
CA GLU A 169 17.30 29.79 18.74
C GLU A 169 18.12 31.01 19.15
N LYS A 170 17.75 32.22 18.69
CA LYS A 170 18.42 33.47 19.09
C LYS A 170 18.24 33.77 20.58
N ARG A 171 17.03 33.59 21.13
CA ARG A 171 16.77 33.75 22.57
C ARG A 171 17.56 32.72 23.38
N LEU A 172 17.57 31.47 22.95
CA LEU A 172 18.36 30.41 23.57
C LEU A 172 19.84 30.77 23.56
N LYS A 173 20.35 31.24 22.42
CA LYS A 173 21.71 31.72 22.28
C LYS A 173 22.03 32.90 23.20
N SER A 174 21.17 33.91 23.29
CA SER A 174 21.40 35.05 24.18
C SER A 174 21.46 34.66 25.65
N PHE A 175 20.63 33.69 26.07
CA PHE A 175 20.66 33.17 27.44
C PHE A 175 21.89 32.30 27.69
N GLN A 176 22.31 31.48 26.72
CA GLN A 176 23.55 30.68 26.79
C GLN A 176 24.83 31.52 26.74
N ASP A 177 24.80 32.68 26.09
CA ASP A 177 25.93 33.62 26.05
C ASP A 177 25.96 34.55 27.28
N SER A 178 24.91 34.57 28.11
CA SER A 178 24.82 35.35 29.35
C SER A 178 25.43 34.63 30.56
N LYS A 179 25.78 35.37 31.62
CA LYS A 179 26.26 34.79 32.89
C LYS A 179 25.16 33.88 33.44
N HIS A 180 25.48 32.62 33.65
CA HIS A 180 24.50 31.63 34.07
C HIS A 180 24.05 31.89 35.51
N ASP A 181 22.74 31.82 35.75
CA ASP A 181 22.14 31.72 37.07
C ASP A 181 21.00 30.69 37.03
N ALA A 182 20.43 30.34 38.19
CA ALA A 182 19.37 29.33 38.27
C ALA A 182 18.12 29.69 37.43
N THR A 183 17.84 30.99 37.28
CA THR A 183 16.73 31.53 36.50
C THR A 183 16.97 31.42 34.99
N VAL A 184 18.17 31.72 34.52
CA VAL A 184 18.61 31.60 33.12
C VAL A 184 18.58 30.13 32.69
N LEU A 185 19.06 29.21 33.53
CA LEU A 185 19.00 27.76 33.26
C LEU A 185 17.55 27.25 33.11
N MET A 186 16.63 27.75 33.92
CA MET A 186 15.20 27.43 33.80
C MET A 186 14.59 28.00 32.51
N GLN A 187 14.96 29.22 32.13
CA GLN A 187 14.51 29.84 30.88
C GLN A 187 15.05 29.10 29.64
N CYS A 188 16.31 28.65 29.67
CA CYS A 188 16.89 27.78 28.63
C CYS A 188 16.09 26.48 28.48
N LYS A 189 15.66 25.84 29.58
CA LYS A 189 14.78 24.66 29.53
C LYS A 189 13.42 24.96 28.88
N ASN A 190 12.78 26.06 29.27
CA ASN A 190 11.48 26.44 28.70
C ASN A 190 11.57 26.74 27.20
N ILE A 191 12.62 27.44 26.76
CA ILE A 191 12.87 27.72 25.34
C ILE A 191 13.21 26.44 24.57
N ALA A 192 13.92 25.48 25.18
CA ALA A 192 14.19 24.19 24.56
C ALA A 192 12.89 23.38 24.35
N GLU A 193 11.94 23.42 25.29
CA GLU A 193 10.61 22.83 25.12
C GLU A 193 9.78 23.56 24.05
N GLU A 194 9.87 24.89 23.96
CA GLU A 194 9.26 25.67 22.86
C GLU A 194 9.83 25.23 21.49
N LEU A 195 11.15 25.09 21.38
CA LEU A 195 11.84 24.61 20.18
C LEU A 195 11.43 23.19 19.80
N ASP A 196 11.25 22.28 20.77
CA ASP A 196 10.78 20.92 20.48
C ASP A 196 9.39 20.93 19.82
N ASN A 197 8.48 21.77 20.33
CA ASN A 197 7.15 21.91 19.74
C ASN A 197 7.21 22.53 18.34
N LEU A 198 8.06 23.54 18.12
CA LEU A 198 8.24 24.16 16.81
C LEU A 198 8.87 23.21 15.77
N HIS A 199 9.88 22.42 16.16
CA HIS A 199 10.48 21.43 15.27
C HIS A 199 9.54 20.26 14.96
N ARG A 200 8.68 19.84 15.92
CA ARG A 200 7.60 18.87 15.65
C ARG A 200 6.62 19.39 14.59
N LEU A 201 6.27 20.67 14.63
CA LEU A 201 5.42 21.31 13.61
C LEU A 201 6.14 21.34 12.25
N GLU A 202 7.43 21.68 12.21
CA GLU A 202 8.23 21.64 10.97
C GLU A 202 8.40 20.22 10.41
N GLU A 203 8.49 19.20 11.27
CA GLU A 203 8.52 17.80 10.86
C GLU A 203 7.24 17.38 10.12
N SER A 204 6.08 17.70 10.67
CA SER A 204 4.77 17.50 10.02
C SER A 204 4.71 18.15 8.64
N TYR A 205 5.22 19.39 8.54
CA TYR A 205 5.32 20.12 7.28
C TYR A 205 6.14 19.36 6.20
N TRP A 206 7.31 18.81 6.57
CA TRP A 206 8.14 18.06 5.62
C TRP A 206 7.57 16.69 5.27
N HIS A 207 6.88 16.02 6.21
CA HIS A 207 6.21 14.75 5.97
C HIS A 207 5.15 14.87 4.85
N ALA A 208 4.28 15.88 4.92
CA ALA A 208 3.28 16.16 3.90
C ALA A 208 3.89 16.40 2.50
N ARG A 209 5.07 17.05 2.44
CA ARG A 209 5.79 17.34 1.19
C ARG A 209 6.54 16.14 0.62
N ALA A 210 7.04 15.24 1.48
CA ALA A 210 7.72 14.02 1.06
C ALA A 210 6.79 13.05 0.32
N ARG A 211 5.47 13.13 0.57
CA ARG A 211 4.43 12.27 -0.06
C ARG A 211 4.79 10.77 0.03
N ALA A 212 5.38 10.36 1.15
CA ALA A 212 5.79 8.99 1.39
C ALA A 212 4.64 8.24 2.09
N ASN A 213 3.74 7.65 1.31
CA ASN A 213 2.61 6.85 1.82
C ASN A 213 3.04 5.52 2.52
N GLU A 214 4.34 5.28 2.64
CA GLU A 214 4.93 3.98 2.99
C GLU A 214 5.32 3.88 4.48
N LEU A 215 5.22 4.98 5.25
CA LEU A 215 5.58 5.08 6.66
C LEU A 215 4.41 5.67 7.47
N ARG A 216 4.24 5.25 8.72
CA ARG A 216 3.19 5.75 9.64
C ARG A 216 3.69 7.00 10.38
N ASP A 217 2.76 7.88 10.76
CA ASP A 217 3.05 9.05 11.59
C ASP A 217 3.72 8.65 12.92
N GLY A 218 4.78 9.38 13.32
CA GLY A 218 5.54 9.14 14.55
C GLY A 218 7.02 8.74 14.38
N ASP A 219 7.51 8.51 13.16
CA ASP A 219 8.95 8.40 12.87
C ASP A 219 9.55 9.81 12.67
N LYS A 220 10.51 10.21 13.56
CA LYS A 220 11.19 11.51 13.54
C LYS A 220 11.62 11.96 12.12
N ASN A 221 11.66 13.26 11.86
CA ASN A 221 12.11 13.87 10.59
C ASN A 221 13.53 13.43 10.22
N THR A 222 13.66 12.28 9.56
CA THR A 222 14.95 11.76 9.15
C THR A 222 15.44 12.54 7.93
N LYS A 223 16.77 12.68 7.78
CA LYS A 223 17.39 13.21 6.53
C LYS A 223 16.82 12.52 5.27
N TYR A 224 16.22 11.32 5.41
CA TYR A 224 15.55 10.59 4.34
C TYR A 224 14.39 11.35 3.72
N PHE A 225 13.53 12.01 4.51
CA PHE A 225 12.39 12.77 3.97
C PHE A 225 12.86 13.96 3.14
N HIS A 226 13.84 14.70 3.65
CA HIS A 226 14.49 15.81 2.95
C HIS A 226 15.18 15.35 1.66
N HIS A 227 15.90 14.23 1.72
CA HIS A 227 16.58 13.67 0.56
C HIS A 227 15.59 13.20 -0.51
N LYS A 228 14.54 12.45 -0.13
CA LYS A 228 13.49 11.96 -1.05
C LYS A 228 12.71 13.11 -1.68
N ALA A 229 12.36 14.14 -0.92
CA ALA A 229 11.69 15.34 -1.43
C ALA A 229 12.60 16.11 -2.42
N SER A 230 13.88 16.24 -2.11
CA SER A 230 14.87 16.92 -2.95
C SER A 230 15.14 16.16 -4.24
N GLN A 231 15.34 14.84 -4.18
CA GLN A 231 15.47 13.97 -5.36
C GLN A 231 14.23 14.08 -6.28
N ARG A 232 13.02 14.05 -5.70
CA ARG A 232 11.78 14.21 -6.46
C ARG A 232 11.69 15.58 -7.13
N ARG A 233 12.09 16.65 -6.42
CA ARG A 233 12.13 18.01 -6.98
C ARG A 233 13.13 18.11 -8.14
N LYS A 234 14.30 17.47 -8.02
CA LYS A 234 15.31 17.41 -9.09
C LYS A 234 14.77 16.69 -10.31
N ARG A 235 14.16 15.51 -10.12
CA ARG A 235 13.60 14.70 -11.21
C ARG A 235 12.41 15.35 -11.94
N ASN A 236 11.56 16.06 -11.20
CA ASN A 236 10.36 16.69 -11.77
C ASN A 236 10.61 18.08 -12.36
N ARG A 237 11.83 18.61 -12.25
CA ARG A 237 12.16 19.92 -12.81
C ARG A 237 12.31 19.80 -14.32
N ILE A 238 11.58 20.63 -15.06
CA ILE A 238 11.74 20.75 -16.51
C ILE A 238 12.84 21.79 -16.74
N VAL A 239 13.96 21.36 -17.32
CA VAL A 239 15.13 22.23 -17.58
C VAL A 239 14.99 22.92 -18.93
N GLY A 240 14.49 22.19 -19.92
CA GLY A 240 14.20 22.68 -21.26
C GLY A 240 13.36 21.66 -22.03
N LEU A 241 12.88 22.06 -23.21
CA LEU A 241 12.11 21.23 -24.13
C LEU A 241 12.54 21.55 -25.56
N ASN A 242 12.48 20.55 -26.45
CA ASN A 242 12.56 20.79 -27.88
C ASN A 242 11.23 21.39 -28.38
N ASP A 243 11.31 22.45 -29.18
CA ASP A 243 10.17 22.97 -29.93
C ASP A 243 9.85 22.10 -31.17
N ASN A 244 8.86 22.51 -31.97
CA ASN A 244 8.43 21.78 -33.16
C ASN A 244 9.50 21.71 -34.27
N ASN A 245 10.49 22.60 -34.24
CA ASN A 245 11.62 22.63 -35.18
C ASN A 245 12.81 21.80 -34.67
N GLY A 246 12.70 21.22 -33.47
CA GLY A 246 13.77 20.45 -32.84
C GLY A 246 14.79 21.30 -32.08
N GLU A 247 14.54 22.61 -31.91
CA GLU A 247 15.45 23.50 -31.17
C GLU A 247 15.20 23.45 -29.66
N TRP A 248 16.27 23.43 -28.88
CA TRP A 248 16.20 23.32 -27.42
C TRP A 248 15.92 24.68 -26.76
N ARG A 249 14.76 24.81 -26.11
CA ARG A 249 14.33 26.01 -25.38
C ARG A 249 14.47 25.85 -23.88
N THR A 250 14.82 26.93 -23.19
CA THR A 250 15.01 26.92 -21.72
C THR A 250 14.40 28.11 -21.00
N LYS A 251 14.01 29.17 -21.74
CA LYS A 251 13.40 30.36 -21.11
C LYS A 251 11.97 30.03 -20.68
N PRO A 252 11.50 30.57 -19.53
CA PRO A 252 10.14 30.30 -19.05
C PRO A 252 9.04 30.65 -20.07
N GLU A 253 9.14 31.78 -20.76
CA GLU A 253 8.13 32.20 -21.76
C GLU A 253 8.06 31.22 -22.94
N GLU A 254 9.22 30.80 -23.46
CA GLU A 254 9.32 29.82 -24.55
C GLU A 254 8.76 28.45 -24.14
N LEU A 255 8.96 28.04 -22.88
CA LEU A 255 8.40 26.80 -22.33
C LEU A 255 6.89 26.88 -22.16
N ASP A 256 6.35 28.03 -21.72
CA ASP A 256 4.92 28.29 -21.63
C ASP A 256 4.24 28.16 -22.99
N GLU A 257 4.84 28.74 -24.04
CA GLU A 257 4.35 28.68 -25.40
C GLU A 257 4.31 27.23 -25.91
N ILE A 258 5.43 26.49 -25.80
CA ILE A 258 5.50 25.08 -26.20
C ILE A 258 4.41 24.23 -25.52
N ILE A 259 4.22 24.42 -24.22
CA ILE A 259 3.23 23.67 -23.45
C ILE A 259 1.80 24.01 -23.92
N THR A 260 1.51 25.30 -24.06
CA THR A 260 0.18 25.80 -24.43
C THR A 260 -0.21 25.33 -25.83
N THR A 261 0.62 25.58 -26.84
CA THR A 261 0.37 25.17 -28.23
C THR A 261 0.22 23.65 -28.35
N TYR A 262 1.01 22.87 -27.61
CA TYR A 262 0.90 21.41 -27.62
C TYR A 262 -0.48 20.93 -27.11
N PHE A 263 -0.99 21.51 -26.02
CA PHE A 263 -2.27 21.09 -25.45
C PHE A 263 -3.48 21.65 -26.20
N GLU A 264 -3.37 22.85 -26.77
CA GLU A 264 -4.36 23.40 -27.71
C GLU A 264 -4.59 22.43 -28.88
N GLY A 265 -3.53 21.99 -29.56
CA GLY A 265 -3.64 21.02 -30.64
C GLY A 265 -4.11 19.64 -30.17
N LEU A 266 -3.72 19.20 -28.98
CA LEU A 266 -4.13 17.89 -28.44
C LEU A 266 -5.63 17.85 -28.12
N PHE A 267 -6.18 18.92 -27.54
CA PHE A 267 -7.57 19.00 -27.08
C PHE A 267 -8.53 19.70 -28.06
N ALA A 268 -8.05 20.17 -29.21
CA ALA A 268 -8.89 20.56 -30.33
C ALA A 268 -9.59 19.34 -30.94
N THR A 269 -10.86 19.49 -31.34
CA THR A 269 -11.61 18.43 -32.01
C THR A 269 -11.00 18.11 -33.38
N SER A 270 -11.10 16.86 -33.79
CA SER A 270 -10.77 16.41 -35.15
C SER A 270 -11.95 16.48 -36.12
N ASN A 271 -13.12 16.97 -35.69
CA ASN A 271 -14.38 16.93 -36.45
C ASN A 271 -14.71 15.50 -36.94
N PRO A 272 -14.91 14.54 -36.01
CA PRO A 272 -15.09 13.13 -36.36
C PRO A 272 -16.34 12.87 -37.20
N THR A 273 -16.28 11.83 -38.04
CA THR A 273 -17.37 11.39 -38.94
C THR A 273 -17.53 9.86 -38.90
N GLY A 274 -18.57 9.31 -39.55
CA GLY A 274 -18.76 7.86 -39.65
C GLY A 274 -19.25 7.18 -38.35
N PHE A 275 -20.05 7.88 -37.54
CA PHE A 275 -20.53 7.37 -36.25
C PHE A 275 -21.40 6.12 -36.37
N GLU A 276 -22.24 6.02 -37.39
CA GLU A 276 -23.15 4.88 -37.58
C GLU A 276 -22.37 3.58 -37.85
N GLU A 277 -21.40 3.64 -38.77
CA GLU A 277 -20.49 2.54 -39.07
C GLU A 277 -19.70 2.11 -37.83
N ALA A 278 -19.20 3.07 -37.05
CA ALA A 278 -18.40 2.79 -35.85
C ALA A 278 -19.21 2.23 -34.67
N LEU A 279 -20.54 2.40 -34.68
CA LEU A 279 -21.44 1.96 -33.60
C LEU A 279 -22.37 0.82 -34.03
N GLU A 280 -22.17 0.25 -35.22
CA GLU A 280 -23.09 -0.72 -35.83
C GLU A 280 -23.24 -2.00 -34.98
N GLY A 281 -22.16 -2.44 -34.33
CA GLY A 281 -22.17 -3.62 -33.44
C GLY A 281 -22.64 -3.35 -32.01
N VAL A 282 -22.95 -2.10 -31.64
CA VAL A 282 -23.32 -1.73 -30.27
C VAL A 282 -24.79 -2.07 -30.00
N GLU A 283 -25.00 -2.95 -29.03
CA GLU A 283 -26.32 -3.40 -28.59
C GLU A 283 -26.84 -2.55 -27.41
N ARG A 284 -28.17 -2.42 -27.29
CA ARG A 284 -28.82 -1.77 -26.15
C ARG A 284 -28.73 -2.67 -24.91
N LYS A 285 -27.79 -2.37 -24.01
CA LYS A 285 -27.51 -3.16 -22.80
C LYS A 285 -28.02 -2.51 -21.51
N VAL A 286 -28.28 -1.20 -21.53
CA VAL A 286 -28.81 -0.47 -20.37
C VAL A 286 -30.33 -0.55 -20.38
N SER A 287 -30.88 -1.18 -19.34
CA SER A 287 -32.33 -1.35 -19.16
C SER A 287 -32.95 -0.15 -18.45
N GLU A 288 -34.28 -0.01 -18.52
CA GLU A 288 -35.01 1.06 -17.80
C GLU A 288 -34.81 0.98 -16.28
N VAL A 289 -34.67 -0.23 -15.72
CA VAL A 289 -34.36 -0.42 -14.29
C VAL A 289 -32.96 0.11 -13.95
N MET A 290 -31.99 -0.05 -14.87
CA MET A 290 -30.66 0.54 -14.70
C MET A 290 -30.73 2.07 -14.77
N ASN A 291 -31.42 2.63 -15.77
CA ASN A 291 -31.62 4.07 -15.91
C ASN A 291 -32.30 4.68 -14.67
N GLY A 292 -33.37 4.05 -14.16
CA GLY A 292 -34.04 4.51 -12.93
C GLY A 292 -33.13 4.56 -11.71
N ARG A 293 -32.11 3.68 -11.63
CA ARG A 293 -31.09 3.73 -10.56
C ARG A 293 -30.01 4.77 -10.81
N LEU A 294 -29.63 4.97 -12.08
CA LEU A 294 -28.62 5.96 -12.49
C LEU A 294 -29.15 7.38 -12.31
N ASP A 295 -30.40 7.65 -12.68
CA ASP A 295 -31.03 8.97 -12.63
C ASP A 295 -31.51 9.39 -11.24
N LYS A 296 -31.72 8.42 -10.34
CA LYS A 296 -32.13 8.70 -8.96
C LYS A 296 -31.17 9.67 -8.28
N GLU A 297 -31.72 10.79 -7.79
CA GLU A 297 -30.97 11.80 -7.03
C GLU A 297 -30.15 11.14 -5.90
N PRO A 298 -28.85 11.47 -5.77
CA PRO A 298 -28.02 10.93 -4.71
C PRO A 298 -28.47 11.42 -3.33
N SER A 299 -28.49 10.50 -2.37
CA SER A 299 -28.67 10.82 -0.96
C SER A 299 -27.45 11.55 -0.39
N GLY A 300 -27.67 12.29 0.71
CA GLY A 300 -26.56 12.94 1.43
C GLY A 300 -25.49 11.95 1.90
N GLU A 301 -25.89 10.71 2.21
CA GLU A 301 -24.96 9.65 2.61
C GLU A 301 -24.13 9.14 1.43
N GLU A 302 -24.72 8.95 0.24
CA GLU A 302 -23.95 8.60 -0.97
C GLU A 302 -22.89 9.67 -1.30
N ILE A 303 -23.24 10.96 -1.15
CA ILE A 303 -22.33 12.09 -1.37
C ILE A 303 -21.21 12.11 -0.33
N ARG A 304 -21.55 11.89 0.95
CA ARG A 304 -20.58 11.75 2.03
C ARG A 304 -19.64 10.58 1.75
N GLU A 305 -20.18 9.42 1.42
CA GLU A 305 -19.38 8.23 1.13
C GLU A 305 -18.40 8.48 -0.02
N ALA A 306 -18.84 9.18 -1.09
CA ALA A 306 -17.98 9.55 -2.20
C ALA A 306 -16.75 10.36 -1.74
N LEU A 307 -16.91 11.32 -0.83
CA LEU A 307 -15.81 12.10 -0.25
C LEU A 307 -14.90 11.25 0.64
N PHE A 308 -15.47 10.44 1.54
CA PHE A 308 -14.70 9.66 2.51
C PHE A 308 -13.95 8.46 1.89
N GLN A 309 -14.36 8.01 0.69
CA GLN A 309 -13.58 7.07 -0.13
C GLN A 309 -12.32 7.72 -0.74
N MET A 310 -12.19 9.05 -0.74
CA MET A 310 -11.00 9.74 -1.26
C MET A 310 -9.88 9.74 -0.22
N HIS A 311 -8.63 9.55 -0.67
CA HIS A 311 -7.49 9.61 0.24
C HIS A 311 -7.20 11.07 0.67
N PRO A 312 -7.10 11.37 1.98
CA PRO A 312 -7.09 12.74 2.52
C PRO A 312 -5.98 13.62 1.96
N ASN A 313 -4.76 13.09 1.89
CA ASN A 313 -3.54 13.86 1.55
C ASN A 313 -3.16 13.83 0.06
N LYS A 314 -4.10 13.51 -0.86
CA LYS A 314 -3.82 13.57 -2.31
C LYS A 314 -3.74 15.03 -2.79
N ALA A 315 -3.01 15.26 -3.88
CA ALA A 315 -2.78 16.61 -4.39
C ALA A 315 -4.11 17.31 -4.74
N PRO A 316 -4.29 18.57 -4.32
CA PRO A 316 -5.51 19.33 -4.56
C PRO A 316 -5.54 19.89 -5.98
N GLY A 317 -6.69 20.43 -6.38
CA GLY A 317 -6.84 21.18 -7.62
C GLY A 317 -6.26 22.60 -7.53
N PRO A 318 -6.60 23.48 -8.49
CA PRO A 318 -6.26 24.90 -8.45
C PRO A 318 -6.67 25.62 -7.14
N ASP A 319 -7.78 25.20 -6.52
CA ASP A 319 -8.30 25.77 -5.26
C ASP A 319 -7.39 25.52 -4.03
N GLY A 320 -6.39 24.64 -4.14
CA GLY A 320 -5.49 24.30 -3.05
C GLY A 320 -6.10 23.47 -1.92
N MET A 321 -7.39 23.09 -2.00
CA MET A 321 -8.10 22.37 -0.94
C MET A 321 -7.98 20.85 -1.07
N HIS A 322 -7.49 20.21 -0.01
CA HIS A 322 -7.32 18.76 0.06
C HIS A 322 -8.63 18.05 0.48
N ALA A 323 -8.79 16.77 0.14
CA ALA A 323 -9.91 15.96 0.65
C ALA A 323 -9.94 15.92 2.18
N LEU A 324 -8.76 15.99 2.82
CA LEU A 324 -8.61 16.12 4.27
C LEU A 324 -9.43 17.28 4.86
N PHE A 325 -9.45 18.45 4.21
CA PHE A 325 -10.19 19.62 4.69
C PHE A 325 -11.69 19.30 4.77
N PHE A 326 -12.26 18.81 3.67
CA PHE A 326 -13.68 18.48 3.59
C PHE A 326 -14.07 17.34 4.53
N GLN A 327 -13.21 16.33 4.69
CA GLN A 327 -13.45 15.21 5.61
C GLN A 327 -13.45 15.68 7.07
N LYS A 328 -12.49 16.53 7.45
CA LYS A 328 -12.36 17.04 8.82
C LYS A 328 -13.47 18.01 9.20
N PHE A 329 -13.82 18.92 8.30
CA PHE A 329 -14.84 19.96 8.55
C PHE A 329 -16.21 19.61 7.98
N TRP A 330 -16.49 18.33 7.72
CA TRP A 330 -17.78 17.87 7.18
C TRP A 330 -18.99 18.35 8.01
N GLY A 331 -18.84 18.44 9.33
CA GLY A 331 -19.90 18.96 10.21
C GLY A 331 -20.21 20.46 10.00
N ILE A 332 -19.30 21.22 9.37
CA ILE A 332 -19.46 22.64 9.04
C ILE A 332 -19.91 22.79 7.58
N VAL A 333 -19.16 22.21 6.65
CA VAL A 333 -19.34 22.46 5.20
C VAL A 333 -20.25 21.44 4.51
N GLY A 334 -20.53 20.29 5.15
CA GLY A 334 -21.17 19.14 4.50
C GLY A 334 -22.60 19.39 4.05
N GLY A 335 -23.37 20.18 4.80
CA GLY A 335 -24.74 20.54 4.43
C GLY A 335 -24.80 21.29 3.10
N ASP A 336 -23.99 22.34 2.96
CA ASP A 336 -23.90 23.15 1.74
C ASP A 336 -23.38 22.33 0.54
N ILE A 337 -22.41 21.43 0.77
CA ILE A 337 -21.90 20.53 -0.28
C ILE A 337 -22.99 19.58 -0.77
N VAL A 338 -23.76 18.98 0.14
CA VAL A 338 -24.88 18.10 -0.25
C VAL A 338 -25.93 18.88 -1.04
N SER A 339 -26.29 20.09 -0.60
CA SER A 339 -27.20 20.97 -1.32
C SER A 339 -26.69 21.32 -2.71
N PHE A 340 -25.40 21.68 -2.84
CA PHE A 340 -24.77 21.98 -4.12
C PHE A 340 -24.81 20.79 -5.09
N VAL A 341 -24.43 19.59 -4.63
CA VAL A 341 -24.43 18.39 -5.48
C VAL A 341 -25.84 18.03 -5.93
N LYS A 342 -26.85 18.18 -5.05
CA LYS A 342 -28.25 17.93 -5.38
C LYS A 342 -28.83 18.98 -6.33
N ALA A 343 -28.54 20.26 -6.11
CA ALA A 343 -28.93 21.35 -7.01
C ALA A 343 -28.35 21.14 -8.42
N TRP A 344 -27.06 20.79 -8.50
CA TRP A 344 -26.45 20.39 -9.77
C TRP A 344 -27.14 19.16 -10.39
N TRP A 345 -27.48 18.15 -9.58
CA TRP A 345 -28.16 16.92 -10.07
C TRP A 345 -29.52 17.21 -10.72
N ARG A 346 -30.24 18.21 -10.20
CA ARG A 346 -31.53 18.69 -10.71
C ARG A 346 -31.41 19.70 -11.86
N GLY A 347 -30.19 20.14 -12.19
CA GLY A 347 -29.94 21.13 -13.25
C GLY A 347 -30.12 22.59 -12.81
N GLU A 348 -30.16 22.86 -11.50
CA GLU A 348 -30.36 24.21 -10.93
C GLU A 348 -29.06 25.02 -10.85
N THR A 349 -27.89 24.39 -11.06
CA THR A 349 -26.57 25.02 -10.92
C THR A 349 -25.58 24.36 -11.88
N ASP A 350 -24.63 25.13 -12.44
CA ASP A 350 -23.57 24.62 -13.33
C ASP A 350 -22.24 24.33 -12.60
N LEU A 351 -21.26 23.80 -13.34
CA LEU A 351 -19.93 23.45 -12.81
C LEU A 351 -18.79 24.35 -13.29
N SER A 352 -19.08 25.41 -14.03
CA SER A 352 -18.07 26.22 -14.72
C SER A 352 -16.99 26.75 -13.77
N GLU A 353 -17.36 27.19 -12.56
CA GLU A 353 -16.43 27.67 -11.54
C GLU A 353 -15.76 26.52 -10.75
N ALA A 354 -16.49 25.45 -10.48
CA ALA A 354 -16.01 24.32 -9.68
C ALA A 354 -15.07 23.38 -10.47
N ASN A 355 -15.20 23.32 -11.80
CA ASN A 355 -14.51 22.37 -12.68
C ASN A 355 -13.21 22.92 -13.30
N ARG A 356 -12.52 23.81 -12.58
CA ARG A 356 -11.15 24.22 -12.93
C ARG A 356 -10.17 23.09 -12.60
N THR A 357 -9.32 22.75 -13.57
CA THR A 357 -8.39 21.63 -13.46
C THR A 357 -6.97 22.04 -13.81
N CYS A 358 -6.01 21.66 -12.97
CA CYS A 358 -4.60 21.94 -13.23
C CYS A 358 -3.88 20.70 -13.80
N ILE A 359 -3.30 20.79 -14.99
CA ILE A 359 -2.51 19.73 -15.62
C ILE A 359 -1.06 19.82 -15.13
N VAL A 360 -0.57 18.73 -14.54
CA VAL A 360 0.82 18.58 -14.11
C VAL A 360 1.53 17.56 -14.99
N LEU A 361 2.74 17.91 -15.43
CA LEU A 361 3.58 17.05 -16.26
C LEU A 361 4.46 16.14 -15.38
N ILE A 362 4.36 14.82 -15.59
CA ILE A 362 5.21 13.83 -14.92
C ILE A 362 6.13 13.15 -15.97
N PRO A 363 7.46 13.18 -15.79
CA PRO A 363 8.40 12.49 -16.68
C PRO A 363 8.14 10.98 -16.80
N LYS A 364 8.07 10.46 -18.02
CA LYS A 364 8.01 9.01 -18.30
C LYS A 364 9.41 8.37 -18.28
N CYS A 365 10.43 9.12 -18.70
CA CYS A 365 11.84 8.71 -18.71
C CYS A 365 12.67 9.54 -17.71
N ASN A 366 13.98 9.26 -17.63
CA ASN A 366 14.88 9.94 -16.69
C ASN A 366 15.28 11.34 -17.16
N ASP A 367 15.36 11.55 -18.48
CA ASP A 367 15.79 12.81 -19.11
C ASP A 367 14.84 13.15 -20.27
N PRO A 368 13.65 13.71 -19.97
CA PRO A 368 12.66 14.01 -20.99
C PRO A 368 13.04 15.26 -21.78
N LYS A 369 13.03 15.15 -23.12
CA LYS A 369 13.35 16.24 -24.06
C LYS A 369 12.15 16.75 -24.84
N SER A 370 11.06 15.96 -24.90
CA SER A 370 9.84 16.29 -25.66
C SER A 370 8.58 16.18 -24.80
N MET A 371 7.55 16.97 -25.14
CA MET A 371 6.21 16.91 -24.53
C MET A 371 5.56 15.51 -24.58
N MET A 372 5.93 14.68 -25.57
CA MET A 372 5.41 13.31 -25.68
C MET A 372 5.92 12.39 -24.55
N GLU A 373 7.09 12.71 -23.98
CA GLU A 373 7.76 11.99 -22.91
C GLU A 373 7.25 12.37 -21.51
N PHE A 374 6.30 13.31 -21.45
CA PHE A 374 5.55 13.61 -20.24
C PHE A 374 4.17 12.95 -20.24
N ARG A 375 3.73 12.58 -19.05
CA ARG A 375 2.34 12.17 -18.78
C ARG A 375 1.59 13.35 -18.16
N PRO A 376 0.51 13.85 -18.80
CA PRO A 376 -0.35 14.84 -18.19
C PRO A 376 -1.19 14.19 -17.10
N ILE A 377 -1.23 14.79 -15.90
CA ILE A 377 -2.12 14.39 -14.82
C ILE A 377 -3.01 15.56 -14.44
N SER A 378 -4.32 15.35 -14.48
CA SER A 378 -5.35 16.32 -14.16
C SER A 378 -5.57 16.40 -12.65
N LEU A 379 -5.29 17.56 -12.06
CA LEU A 379 -5.60 17.88 -10.68
C LEU A 379 -6.92 18.65 -10.63
N CYS A 380 -8.04 17.93 -10.52
CA CYS A 380 -9.36 18.55 -10.36
C CYS A 380 -9.59 18.98 -8.91
N ASN A 381 -10.37 20.05 -8.71
CA ASN A 381 -10.88 20.47 -7.40
C ASN A 381 -11.65 19.34 -6.71
N VAL A 382 -11.59 19.29 -5.39
CA VAL A 382 -12.25 18.20 -4.62
C VAL A 382 -13.76 18.30 -4.72
N LEU A 383 -14.32 19.52 -4.74
CA LEU A 383 -15.75 19.74 -4.90
C LEU A 383 -16.29 19.05 -6.18
N TYR A 384 -15.64 19.27 -7.33
CA TYR A 384 -15.95 18.56 -8.57
C TYR A 384 -15.74 17.04 -8.45
N LYS A 385 -14.66 16.60 -7.79
CA LYS A 385 -14.40 15.17 -7.60
C LYS A 385 -15.51 14.47 -6.83
N ILE A 386 -16.20 15.15 -5.91
CA ILE A 386 -17.34 14.56 -5.19
C ILE A 386 -18.44 14.17 -6.19
N ILE A 387 -18.80 15.08 -7.09
CA ILE A 387 -19.79 14.82 -8.16
C ILE A 387 -19.35 13.67 -9.06
N SER A 388 -18.15 13.76 -9.62
CA SER A 388 -17.61 12.72 -10.51
C SER A 388 -17.52 11.36 -9.82
N LYS A 389 -17.16 11.33 -8.53
CA LYS A 389 -17.09 10.13 -7.73
C LYS A 389 -18.47 9.54 -7.41
N THR A 390 -19.48 10.38 -7.18
CA THR A 390 -20.88 9.95 -7.01
C THR A 390 -21.41 9.30 -8.29
N LEU A 391 -21.20 9.92 -9.45
CA LEU A 391 -21.54 9.31 -10.75
C LEU A 391 -20.82 7.98 -10.96
N ALA A 392 -19.50 7.94 -10.71
CA ALA A 392 -18.71 6.72 -10.81
C ALA A 392 -19.23 5.59 -9.90
N ASN A 393 -19.62 5.92 -8.66
CA ASN A 393 -20.16 4.94 -7.71
C ASN A 393 -21.52 4.41 -8.15
N LYS A 394 -22.36 5.21 -8.82
CA LYS A 394 -23.63 4.75 -9.41
C LYS A 394 -23.44 3.88 -10.66
N LEU A 395 -22.47 4.20 -11.53
CA LEU A 395 -22.20 3.45 -12.76
C LEU A 395 -21.49 2.10 -12.50
N LYS A 396 -20.53 2.09 -11.56
CA LYS A 396 -19.63 0.94 -11.33
C LYS A 396 -20.33 -0.41 -11.14
N PRO A 397 -21.45 -0.54 -10.40
CA PRO A 397 -22.15 -1.81 -10.22
C PRO A 397 -22.71 -2.42 -11.51
N MET A 398 -22.96 -1.61 -12.55
CA MET A 398 -23.59 -2.03 -13.80
C MET A 398 -22.58 -2.36 -14.91
N LEU A 399 -21.31 -1.98 -14.74
CA LEU A 399 -20.28 -2.19 -15.76
C LEU A 399 -20.09 -3.66 -16.18
N GLY A 400 -20.33 -4.60 -15.25
CA GLY A 400 -20.20 -6.02 -15.52
C GLY A 400 -21.15 -6.56 -16.59
N SER A 401 -22.34 -5.96 -16.71
CA SER A 401 -23.36 -6.31 -17.72
C SER A 401 -23.30 -5.45 -18.97
N ILE A 402 -22.75 -4.23 -18.87
CA ILE A 402 -22.69 -3.27 -19.99
C ILE A 402 -21.44 -3.51 -20.86
N ILE A 403 -20.28 -3.74 -20.25
CA ILE A 403 -18.99 -3.85 -20.95
C ILE A 403 -18.72 -5.30 -21.38
N SER A 404 -18.27 -5.49 -22.63
CA SER A 404 -17.97 -6.79 -23.25
C SER A 404 -16.93 -7.59 -22.45
N LEU A 405 -17.02 -8.93 -22.47
CA LEU A 405 -16.23 -9.82 -21.59
C LEU A 405 -14.73 -9.77 -21.87
N GLU A 406 -14.35 -9.41 -23.09
CA GLU A 406 -12.99 -9.27 -23.61
C GLU A 406 -12.26 -8.07 -22.98
N GLN A 407 -12.99 -7.11 -22.40
CA GLN A 407 -12.43 -5.97 -21.67
C GLN A 407 -12.36 -6.28 -20.16
N SER A 408 -11.14 -6.43 -19.64
CA SER A 408 -10.93 -6.83 -18.24
C SER A 408 -10.58 -5.68 -17.30
N ALA A 409 -10.24 -4.49 -17.80
CA ALA A 409 -9.82 -3.37 -16.94
C ALA A 409 -11.01 -2.64 -16.28
N PHE A 410 -10.80 -2.19 -15.04
CA PHE A 410 -11.74 -1.37 -14.23
C PHE A 410 -13.15 -1.94 -14.01
N VAL A 411 -13.49 -3.11 -14.54
CA VAL A 411 -14.76 -3.80 -14.28
C VAL A 411 -14.66 -4.62 -13.00
N PRO A 412 -15.59 -4.45 -12.03
CA PRO A 412 -15.58 -5.24 -10.80
C PRO A 412 -15.57 -6.75 -11.08
N LYS A 413 -14.84 -7.51 -10.25
CA LYS A 413 -14.66 -8.98 -10.35
C LYS A 413 -13.84 -9.49 -11.54
N ARG A 414 -13.54 -8.68 -12.57
CA ARG A 414 -12.60 -9.05 -13.63
C ARG A 414 -11.16 -8.79 -13.16
N LEU A 415 -10.29 -9.79 -13.24
CA LEU A 415 -8.90 -9.68 -12.79
C LEU A 415 -7.95 -9.52 -13.98
N ILE A 416 -6.95 -8.64 -13.83
CA ILE A 416 -5.84 -8.49 -14.78
C ILE A 416 -5.09 -9.80 -15.04
N THR A 417 -5.08 -10.72 -14.06
CA THR A 417 -4.46 -12.05 -14.19
C THR A 417 -5.15 -12.91 -15.23
N ASP A 418 -6.45 -12.71 -15.47
CA ASP A 418 -7.25 -13.58 -16.33
C ASP A 418 -6.93 -13.31 -17.78
N ASN A 419 -6.94 -12.03 -18.12
CA ASN A 419 -6.53 -11.53 -19.42
C ASN A 419 -5.08 -11.99 -19.73
N ALA A 420 -4.15 -11.82 -18.78
CA ALA A 420 -2.78 -12.29 -18.94
C ALA A 420 -2.69 -13.82 -19.16
N LEU A 421 -3.42 -14.62 -18.38
CA LEU A 421 -3.41 -16.09 -18.49
C LEU A 421 -4.00 -16.56 -19.83
N VAL A 422 -5.10 -15.97 -20.31
CA VAL A 422 -5.68 -16.28 -21.63
C VAL A 422 -4.69 -15.96 -22.74
N ALA A 423 -4.10 -14.77 -22.73
CA ALA A 423 -3.08 -14.38 -23.71
C ALA A 423 -1.88 -15.34 -23.71
N PHE A 424 -1.40 -15.76 -22.53
CA PHE A 424 -0.29 -16.70 -22.42
C PHE A 424 -0.62 -18.10 -22.93
N GLU A 425 -1.84 -18.59 -22.73
CA GLU A 425 -2.27 -19.87 -23.34
C GLU A 425 -2.33 -19.80 -24.86
N ILE A 426 -2.78 -18.66 -25.43
CA ILE A 426 -2.81 -18.43 -26.87
C ILE A 426 -1.39 -18.34 -27.45
N PHE A 427 -0.50 -17.53 -26.87
CA PHE A 427 0.90 -17.44 -27.33
C PHE A 427 1.62 -18.79 -27.25
N HIS A 428 1.31 -19.58 -26.23
CA HIS A 428 1.84 -20.92 -26.09
C HIS A 428 1.30 -21.88 -27.17
N ALA A 429 0.04 -21.75 -27.58
CA ALA A 429 -0.52 -22.48 -28.72
C ALA A 429 0.16 -22.07 -30.04
N MET A 430 0.27 -20.75 -30.30
CA MET A 430 0.94 -20.21 -31.50
C MET A 430 2.40 -20.70 -31.66
N LYS A 431 3.10 -20.93 -30.53
CA LYS A 431 4.47 -21.45 -30.52
C LYS A 431 4.59 -22.92 -30.93
N ARG A 432 3.56 -23.73 -30.73
CA ARG A 432 3.58 -25.16 -31.08
C ARG A 432 3.33 -25.36 -32.57
N ARG A 433 2.11 -25.04 -32.98
CA ARG A 433 1.62 -24.93 -34.37
C ARG A 433 0.40 -24.01 -34.28
N GLY A 434 0.31 -23.02 -35.17
CA GLY A 434 -0.88 -22.17 -35.27
C GLY A 434 -2.13 -22.99 -35.64
N GLU A 435 -3.29 -22.35 -35.64
CA GLU A 435 -4.51 -23.02 -36.08
C GLU A 435 -4.53 -23.13 -37.62
N GLY A 436 -4.55 -24.36 -38.15
CA GLY A 436 -4.74 -24.62 -39.59
C GLY A 436 -3.50 -24.39 -40.47
N LYS A 437 -3.71 -24.41 -41.79
CA LYS A 437 -2.65 -24.20 -42.80
C LYS A 437 -2.18 -22.74 -42.84
N ASP A 438 -3.07 -21.78 -42.60
CA ASP A 438 -2.76 -20.34 -42.68
C ASP A 438 -2.03 -19.78 -41.46
N GLY A 439 -2.10 -20.48 -40.32
CA GLY A 439 -1.53 -20.00 -39.07
C GLY A 439 -2.26 -18.79 -38.48
N THR A 440 -1.70 -18.25 -37.41
CA THR A 440 -2.30 -17.18 -36.59
C THR A 440 -1.34 -16.00 -36.45
N VAL A 441 -1.89 -14.78 -36.41
CA VAL A 441 -1.19 -13.54 -36.09
C VAL A 441 -1.74 -12.94 -34.79
N ALA A 442 -0.86 -12.37 -33.97
CA ALA A 442 -1.22 -11.62 -32.77
C ALA A 442 -0.66 -10.20 -32.86
N MET A 443 -1.55 -9.21 -32.89
CA MET A 443 -1.21 -7.79 -33.00
C MET A 443 -1.41 -7.11 -31.66
N LYS A 444 -0.35 -6.52 -31.12
CA LYS A 444 -0.40 -5.75 -29.87
C LYS A 444 -0.41 -4.27 -30.23
N LEU A 445 -1.56 -3.63 -30.05
CA LEU A 445 -1.78 -2.24 -30.42
C LEU A 445 -1.29 -1.31 -29.31
N ASP A 446 -0.68 -0.19 -29.69
CA ASP A 446 -0.32 0.91 -28.78
C ASP A 446 -1.18 2.14 -29.11
N MET A 447 -2.01 2.60 -28.16
CA MET A 447 -2.90 3.74 -28.38
C MET A 447 -2.19 5.06 -28.06
N SER A 448 -2.13 5.97 -29.03
CA SER A 448 -1.52 7.29 -28.86
C SER A 448 -2.40 8.19 -28.01
N LYS A 449 -1.96 8.50 -26.78
CA LYS A 449 -2.66 9.44 -25.87
C LYS A 449 -4.14 9.08 -25.70
N ALA A 450 -4.40 7.80 -25.40
CA ALA A 450 -5.71 7.16 -25.45
C ALA A 450 -6.85 7.93 -24.75
N TYR A 451 -6.59 8.54 -23.59
CA TYR A 451 -7.57 9.36 -22.86
C TYR A 451 -7.74 10.74 -23.50
N ASP A 452 -6.64 11.38 -23.88
CA ASP A 452 -6.61 12.80 -24.25
C ASP A 452 -7.27 13.06 -25.62
N ARG A 453 -7.42 12.02 -26.46
CA ARG A 453 -7.96 12.12 -27.83
C ARG A 453 -9.43 11.72 -28.01
N VAL A 454 -10.10 11.25 -26.94
CA VAL A 454 -11.49 10.79 -27.05
C VAL A 454 -12.42 11.94 -27.43
N GLU A 455 -13.11 11.82 -28.56
CA GLU A 455 -14.10 12.80 -29.01
C GLU A 455 -15.39 12.66 -28.17
N TRP A 456 -15.86 13.77 -27.59
CA TRP A 456 -17.02 13.75 -26.70
C TRP A 456 -18.32 13.39 -27.43
N VAL A 457 -18.50 13.87 -28.66
CA VAL A 457 -19.66 13.54 -29.51
C VAL A 457 -19.76 12.03 -29.77
N PHE A 458 -18.63 11.34 -29.91
CA PHE A 458 -18.62 9.89 -30.07
C PHE A 458 -19.05 9.18 -28.79
N LEU A 459 -18.55 9.61 -27.63
CA LEU A 459 -18.94 9.07 -26.33
C LEU A 459 -20.44 9.25 -26.07
N GLU A 460 -20.98 10.43 -26.36
CA GLU A 460 -22.41 10.73 -26.27
C GLU A 460 -23.26 9.77 -27.11
N LYS A 461 -22.92 9.62 -28.40
CA LYS A 461 -23.60 8.69 -29.32
C LYS A 461 -23.47 7.23 -28.89
N ALA A 462 -22.31 6.83 -28.38
CA ALA A 462 -22.09 5.49 -27.85
C ALA A 462 -23.00 5.22 -26.64
N MET A 463 -23.10 6.15 -25.68
CA MET A 463 -23.99 6.02 -24.53
C MET A 463 -25.46 5.95 -24.96
N SER A 464 -25.88 6.82 -25.89
CA SER A 464 -27.25 6.79 -26.43
C SER A 464 -27.57 5.44 -27.08
N LYS A 465 -26.67 4.91 -27.93
CA LYS A 465 -26.83 3.60 -28.58
C LYS A 465 -26.90 2.44 -27.58
N MET A 466 -26.15 2.51 -26.46
CA MET A 466 -26.20 1.52 -25.38
C MET A 466 -27.49 1.57 -24.54
N GLY A 467 -28.29 2.63 -24.67
CA GLY A 467 -29.58 2.81 -23.98
C GLY A 467 -29.52 3.62 -22.68
N PHE A 468 -28.45 4.38 -22.44
CA PHE A 468 -28.43 5.33 -21.32
C PHE A 468 -29.49 6.41 -21.52
N SER A 469 -30.12 6.85 -20.43
CA SER A 469 -31.10 7.94 -20.49
C SER A 469 -30.45 9.27 -20.88
N GLU A 470 -31.20 10.12 -21.58
CA GLU A 470 -30.77 11.48 -21.94
C GLU A 470 -30.38 12.31 -20.71
N SER A 471 -31.08 12.11 -19.59
CA SER A 471 -30.77 12.79 -18.33
C SER A 471 -29.39 12.38 -17.78
N TRP A 472 -29.04 11.10 -17.83
CA TRP A 472 -27.72 10.62 -17.44
C TRP A 472 -26.63 11.13 -18.39
N ILE A 473 -26.86 11.04 -19.70
CA ILE A 473 -25.92 11.51 -20.74
C ILE A 473 -25.63 12.99 -20.54
N SER A 474 -26.66 13.83 -20.39
CA SER A 474 -26.52 15.27 -20.16
C SER A 474 -25.67 15.58 -18.91
N ARG A 475 -25.86 14.87 -17.79
CA ARG A 475 -25.03 15.05 -16.58
C ARG A 475 -23.56 14.68 -16.81
N VAL A 476 -23.30 13.59 -17.54
CA VAL A 476 -21.93 13.18 -17.91
C VAL A 476 -21.28 14.24 -18.81
N MET A 477 -22.00 14.70 -19.84
CA MET A 477 -21.52 15.71 -20.77
C MET A 477 -21.29 17.05 -20.08
N GLY A 478 -22.17 17.46 -19.16
CA GLY A 478 -21.98 18.64 -18.30
C GLY A 478 -20.70 18.59 -17.46
N CYS A 479 -20.24 17.39 -17.06
CA CYS A 479 -18.95 17.23 -16.38
C CYS A 479 -17.73 17.36 -17.30
N LEU A 480 -17.86 16.96 -18.57
CA LEU A 480 -16.78 16.98 -19.55
C LEU A 480 -16.62 18.37 -20.17
N MET A 481 -17.72 18.97 -20.63
CA MET A 481 -17.72 20.22 -21.39
C MET A 481 -17.49 21.48 -20.55
N SER A 482 -17.78 21.44 -19.24
CA SER A 482 -17.61 22.60 -18.34
C SER A 482 -16.17 22.85 -17.86
N VAL A 483 -15.20 22.03 -18.31
CA VAL A 483 -13.84 22.07 -17.78
C VAL A 483 -13.01 23.23 -18.36
N LYS A 484 -12.16 23.80 -17.51
CA LYS A 484 -11.06 24.69 -17.93
C LYS A 484 -9.72 24.16 -17.42
N PHE A 485 -8.70 24.16 -18.28
CA PHE A 485 -7.36 23.68 -17.96
C PHE A 485 -6.37 24.83 -17.74
N ALA A 486 -5.61 24.70 -16.65
CA ALA A 486 -4.38 25.48 -16.43
C ALA A 486 -3.18 24.53 -16.32
N PHE A 487 -1.99 24.97 -16.71
CA PHE A 487 -0.78 24.15 -16.73
C PHE A 487 0.14 24.49 -15.59
N LYS A 488 0.75 23.48 -14.97
CA LYS A 488 1.70 23.67 -13.86
C LYS A 488 3.00 22.93 -14.10
N TYR A 489 4.05 23.73 -14.21
CA TYR A 489 5.43 23.28 -14.34
C TYR A 489 6.33 24.19 -13.51
N ASN A 490 7.41 23.63 -12.96
CA ASN A 490 8.41 24.32 -12.13
C ASN A 490 7.91 25.18 -10.95
N GLY A 491 6.62 25.11 -10.60
CA GLY A 491 6.02 25.82 -9.47
C GLY A 491 5.06 26.94 -9.88
N GLY A 492 5.13 27.41 -11.13
CA GLY A 492 4.18 28.36 -11.71
C GLY A 492 2.91 27.69 -12.23
N ILE A 493 1.87 28.49 -12.41
CA ILE A 493 0.61 28.12 -13.09
C ILE A 493 0.44 29.10 -14.24
N SER A 494 0.19 28.59 -15.44
CA SER A 494 0.02 29.39 -16.66
C SER A 494 -1.06 28.77 -17.57
N GLY A 495 -1.66 29.59 -18.43
CA GLY A 495 -2.67 29.21 -19.41
C GLY A 495 -4.10 29.08 -18.88
N ASP A 496 -5.08 29.29 -19.78
CA ASP A 496 -6.51 29.01 -19.59
C ASP A 496 -7.07 28.39 -20.88
N LEU A 497 -7.09 27.07 -20.96
CA LEU A 497 -7.51 26.31 -22.14
C LEU A 497 -8.90 25.69 -21.92
N THR A 498 -9.83 25.96 -22.83
CA THR A 498 -11.11 25.25 -22.93
C THR A 498 -10.97 24.10 -23.95
N PRO A 499 -10.97 22.83 -23.52
CA PRO A 499 -10.84 21.70 -24.43
C PRO A 499 -12.15 21.42 -25.18
N ALA A 500 -12.05 20.82 -26.37
CA ALA A 500 -13.19 20.31 -27.14
C ALA A 500 -13.29 18.78 -27.15
N ARG A 501 -12.26 18.09 -26.63
CA ARG A 501 -12.20 16.63 -26.50
C ARG A 501 -11.34 16.18 -25.33
N GLY A 502 -11.34 14.87 -25.08
CA GLY A 502 -10.43 14.19 -24.16
C GLY A 502 -11.03 13.93 -22.77
N LEU A 503 -10.51 12.90 -22.10
CA LEU A 503 -10.90 12.50 -20.75
C LEU A 503 -9.76 12.79 -19.76
N ARG A 504 -10.11 13.22 -18.55
CA ARG A 504 -9.14 13.69 -17.54
C ARG A 504 -8.42 12.53 -16.84
N GLN A 505 -7.08 12.51 -16.91
CA GLN A 505 -6.26 11.53 -16.18
C GLN A 505 -6.18 11.88 -14.69
N GLY A 506 -7.01 11.24 -13.87
CA GLY A 506 -7.09 11.49 -12.42
C GLY A 506 -8.51 11.80 -11.92
N ASP A 507 -9.46 11.92 -12.85
CA ASP A 507 -10.88 12.11 -12.59
C ASP A 507 -11.58 10.76 -12.31
N PRO A 508 -12.36 10.60 -11.21
CA PRO A 508 -12.97 9.32 -10.84
C PRO A 508 -13.84 8.63 -11.89
N ILE A 509 -14.60 9.38 -12.71
CA ILE A 509 -15.51 8.81 -13.71
C ILE A 509 -14.80 8.46 -15.04
N SER A 510 -13.74 9.20 -15.39
CA SER A 510 -13.07 9.11 -16.69
C SER A 510 -12.64 7.68 -17.10
N PRO A 511 -12.11 6.81 -16.22
CA PRO A 511 -11.79 5.43 -16.59
C PRO A 511 -12.99 4.62 -17.11
N TYR A 512 -14.20 4.86 -16.57
CA TYR A 512 -15.40 4.12 -16.97
C TYR A 512 -16.00 4.63 -18.26
N LEU A 513 -15.93 5.95 -18.50
CA LEU A 513 -16.30 6.56 -19.78
C LEU A 513 -15.38 6.07 -20.90
N PHE A 514 -14.08 5.93 -20.61
CA PHE A 514 -13.14 5.33 -21.55
C PHE A 514 -13.53 3.90 -21.92
N LEU A 515 -14.00 3.09 -20.97
CA LEU A 515 -14.47 1.73 -21.26
C LEU A 515 -15.66 1.73 -22.22
N ILE A 516 -16.60 2.66 -22.06
CA ILE A 516 -17.77 2.78 -22.97
C ILE A 516 -17.29 3.07 -24.39
N CYS A 517 -16.35 4.01 -24.57
CA CYS A 517 -15.76 4.27 -25.89
C CYS A 517 -15.00 3.06 -26.46
N ALA A 518 -14.23 2.36 -25.63
CA ALA A 518 -13.46 1.18 -26.06
C ALA A 518 -14.37 -0.03 -26.34
N ASP A 519 -15.56 -0.11 -25.73
CA ASP A 519 -16.52 -1.17 -25.98
C ASP A 519 -17.05 -1.12 -27.41
N ALA A 520 -17.21 0.07 -28.01
CA ALA A 520 -17.57 0.20 -29.41
C ALA A 520 -16.53 -0.45 -30.35
N PHE A 521 -15.24 -0.32 -30.04
CA PHE A 521 -14.20 -1.04 -30.80
C PHE A 521 -14.28 -2.56 -30.59
N SER A 522 -14.54 -2.98 -29.35
CA SER A 522 -14.74 -4.39 -28.98
C SER A 522 -15.92 -5.01 -29.73
N THR A 523 -17.04 -4.28 -29.86
CA THR A 523 -18.24 -4.77 -30.54
C THR A 523 -18.06 -4.85 -32.06
N LEU A 524 -17.33 -3.92 -32.69
CA LEU A 524 -16.99 -4.03 -34.12
C LEU A 524 -16.16 -5.29 -34.41
N LEU A 525 -15.15 -5.56 -33.59
CA LEU A 525 -14.34 -6.77 -33.69
C LEU A 525 -15.17 -8.03 -33.39
N GLY A 526 -16.08 -7.95 -32.42
CA GLY A 526 -17.03 -9.02 -32.09
C GLY A 526 -17.98 -9.32 -33.23
N LYS A 527 -18.51 -8.29 -33.89
CA LYS A 527 -19.39 -8.41 -35.07
C LYS A 527 -18.65 -9.07 -36.23
N ALA A 528 -17.47 -8.58 -36.59
CA ALA A 528 -16.63 -9.18 -37.62
C ALA A 528 -16.27 -10.65 -37.31
N ALA A 529 -16.12 -10.99 -36.02
CA ALA A 529 -15.90 -12.36 -35.61
C ALA A 529 -17.16 -13.25 -35.72
N LYS A 530 -18.34 -12.72 -35.40
CA LYS A 530 -19.63 -13.42 -35.57
C LYS A 530 -19.93 -13.69 -37.05
N GLU A 531 -19.58 -12.76 -37.94
CA GLU A 531 -19.78 -12.87 -39.40
C GLU A 531 -18.73 -13.73 -40.10
N GLY A 532 -17.71 -14.20 -39.39
CA GLY A 532 -16.62 -15.01 -39.96
C GLY A 532 -15.59 -14.21 -40.77
N ALA A 533 -15.66 -12.88 -40.75
CA ALA A 533 -14.67 -12.00 -41.37
C ALA A 533 -13.34 -11.96 -40.60
N ILE A 534 -13.35 -12.27 -39.30
CA ILE A 534 -12.15 -12.47 -38.46
C ILE A 534 -12.33 -13.74 -37.63
N HIS A 535 -11.38 -14.67 -37.67
CA HIS A 535 -11.55 -15.96 -36.98
C HIS A 535 -10.95 -16.01 -35.57
N GLY A 536 -10.12 -15.04 -35.19
CA GLY A 536 -9.45 -15.06 -33.89
C GLY A 536 -8.43 -16.19 -33.73
N ALA A 537 -7.98 -16.39 -32.50
CA ALA A 537 -7.14 -17.53 -32.10
C ALA A 537 -7.90 -18.49 -31.18
N ARG A 538 -7.63 -19.79 -31.31
CA ARG A 538 -8.08 -20.81 -30.35
C ARG A 538 -6.89 -21.53 -29.75
N VAL A 539 -7.03 -21.94 -28.49
CA VAL A 539 -5.99 -22.70 -27.80
C VAL A 539 -6.03 -24.20 -28.16
N CYS A 540 -7.23 -24.75 -28.35
CA CYS A 540 -7.48 -26.12 -28.84
C CYS A 540 -8.84 -26.20 -29.54
N GLY A 541 -9.15 -27.33 -30.17
CA GLY A 541 -10.36 -27.49 -31.01
C GLY A 541 -11.69 -27.23 -30.30
N SER A 542 -11.79 -27.52 -29.00
CA SER A 542 -12.99 -27.28 -28.18
C SER A 542 -12.94 -25.99 -27.37
N ALA A 543 -11.88 -25.18 -27.49
CA ALA A 543 -11.78 -23.90 -26.78
C ALA A 543 -12.55 -22.80 -27.54
N PRO A 544 -13.09 -21.80 -26.83
CA PRO A 544 -13.67 -20.63 -27.48
C PRO A 544 -12.62 -19.91 -28.32
N ARG A 545 -13.06 -19.35 -29.46
CA ARG A 545 -12.24 -18.43 -30.27
C ARG A 545 -12.17 -17.08 -29.56
N VAL A 546 -10.97 -16.52 -29.52
CA VAL A 546 -10.70 -15.20 -28.94
C VAL A 546 -10.18 -14.31 -30.07
N SER A 547 -10.95 -13.30 -30.47
CA SER A 547 -10.53 -12.32 -31.48
C SER A 547 -9.73 -11.17 -30.88
N HIS A 548 -10.00 -10.79 -29.63
CA HIS A 548 -9.31 -9.69 -28.97
C HIS A 548 -9.32 -9.84 -27.44
N LEU A 549 -8.38 -9.16 -26.79
CA LEU A 549 -8.27 -9.02 -25.35
C LEU A 549 -7.88 -7.58 -25.01
N PHE A 550 -8.72 -6.88 -24.25
CA PHE A 550 -8.49 -5.49 -23.87
C PHE A 550 -8.26 -5.36 -22.36
N PHE A 551 -7.31 -4.49 -22.00
CA PHE A 551 -7.11 -4.03 -20.65
C PHE A 551 -6.92 -2.51 -20.68
N ALA A 552 -8.04 -1.79 -20.65
CA ALA A 552 -8.09 -0.36 -20.92
C ALA A 552 -7.51 -0.07 -22.31
N ASP A 553 -6.40 0.68 -22.39
CA ASP A 553 -5.70 1.04 -23.63
C ASP A 553 -4.74 -0.04 -24.14
N ASP A 554 -4.32 -0.98 -23.30
CA ASP A 554 -3.52 -2.14 -23.71
C ASP A 554 -4.41 -3.15 -24.45
N SER A 555 -4.23 -3.28 -25.77
CA SER A 555 -5.08 -4.11 -26.63
C SER A 555 -4.27 -5.15 -27.41
N ILE A 556 -4.71 -6.41 -27.39
CA ILE A 556 -4.19 -7.47 -28.25
C ILE A 556 -5.30 -8.01 -29.14
N LEU A 557 -5.05 -8.06 -30.44
CA LEU A 557 -5.91 -8.66 -31.45
C LEU A 557 -5.32 -9.98 -31.93
N PHE A 558 -6.19 -10.91 -32.30
CA PHE A 558 -5.85 -12.21 -32.86
C PHE A 558 -6.65 -12.44 -34.15
N ALA A 559 -6.01 -12.99 -35.16
CA ALA A 559 -6.62 -13.34 -36.44
C ALA A 559 -5.85 -14.46 -37.13
N ARG A 560 -6.39 -15.01 -38.23
CA ARG A 560 -5.57 -15.83 -39.13
C ARG A 560 -4.52 -14.95 -39.81
N ALA A 561 -3.34 -15.51 -40.04
CA ALA A 561 -2.27 -14.81 -40.73
C ALA A 561 -2.52 -14.85 -42.25
N ASN A 562 -3.55 -14.15 -42.73
CA ASN A 562 -3.80 -13.92 -44.14
C ASN A 562 -4.12 -12.43 -44.38
N LEU A 563 -3.96 -11.99 -45.63
CA LEU A 563 -4.14 -10.58 -45.98
C LEU A 563 -5.59 -10.13 -45.74
N HIS A 564 -6.57 -10.98 -46.07
CA HIS A 564 -8.00 -10.65 -45.93
C HIS A 564 -8.41 -10.25 -44.50
N GLU A 565 -8.08 -11.08 -43.49
CA GLU A 565 -8.42 -10.77 -42.09
C GLU A 565 -7.61 -9.58 -41.57
N CYS A 566 -6.35 -9.44 -42.00
CA CYS A 566 -5.50 -8.31 -41.59
C CYS A 566 -6.00 -6.98 -42.18
N SER A 567 -6.39 -6.95 -43.45
CA SER A 567 -7.02 -5.79 -44.08
C SER A 567 -8.35 -5.45 -43.40
N LYS A 568 -9.18 -6.46 -43.07
CA LYS A 568 -10.43 -6.20 -42.35
C LYS A 568 -10.20 -5.59 -40.97
N ILE A 569 -9.16 -6.01 -40.25
CA ILE A 569 -8.76 -5.38 -38.98
C ILE A 569 -8.33 -3.93 -39.21
N ALA A 570 -7.55 -3.65 -40.26
CA ALA A 570 -7.12 -2.29 -40.60
C ALA A 570 -8.33 -1.38 -40.92
N ASP A 571 -9.33 -1.89 -41.64
CA ASP A 571 -10.57 -1.17 -41.93
C ASP A 571 -11.32 -0.84 -40.63
N ILE A 572 -11.48 -1.82 -39.73
CA ILE A 572 -12.16 -1.61 -38.44
C ILE A 572 -11.42 -0.57 -37.60
N ILE A 573 -10.09 -0.63 -37.56
CA ILE A 573 -9.26 0.37 -36.87
C ILE A 573 -9.53 1.75 -37.49
N SER A 574 -9.45 1.90 -38.82
CA SER A 574 -9.68 3.17 -39.50
C SER A 574 -11.08 3.75 -39.23
N THR A 575 -12.13 2.91 -39.30
CA THR A 575 -13.51 3.34 -38.98
C THR A 575 -13.62 3.82 -37.53
N TYR A 576 -13.00 3.09 -36.60
CA TYR A 576 -13.01 3.47 -35.19
C TYR A 576 -12.18 4.74 -34.92
N GLU A 577 -11.01 4.90 -35.52
CA GLU A 577 -10.16 6.09 -35.37
C GLU A 577 -10.88 7.35 -35.86
N ARG A 578 -11.53 7.27 -37.04
CA ARG A 578 -12.27 8.37 -37.66
C ARG A 578 -13.44 8.88 -36.82
N ALA A 579 -14.15 7.97 -36.15
CA ALA A 579 -15.32 8.33 -35.34
C ALA A 579 -14.95 8.70 -33.89
N SER A 580 -14.03 7.98 -33.25
CA SER A 580 -13.72 8.14 -31.83
C SER A 580 -12.63 9.18 -31.53
N GLY A 581 -11.84 9.55 -32.54
CA GLY A 581 -10.62 10.36 -32.42
C GLY A 581 -9.43 9.64 -31.80
N GLN A 582 -9.61 8.40 -31.32
CA GLN A 582 -8.50 7.58 -30.87
C GLN A 582 -7.58 7.22 -32.05
N LYS A 583 -6.29 7.02 -31.79
CA LYS A 583 -5.30 6.73 -32.83
C LYS A 583 -4.29 5.69 -32.39
N VAL A 584 -4.05 4.68 -33.22
CA VAL A 584 -3.05 3.63 -33.05
C VAL A 584 -1.68 4.18 -33.44
N ASN A 585 -0.68 3.89 -32.62
CA ASN A 585 0.71 4.20 -32.88
C ASN A 585 1.37 3.06 -33.66
N LEU A 586 1.32 3.12 -35.00
CA LEU A 586 1.89 2.08 -35.86
C LEU A 586 3.38 1.79 -35.58
N SER A 587 4.16 2.81 -35.20
CA SER A 587 5.59 2.65 -34.86
C SER A 587 5.85 1.84 -33.59
N LYS A 588 4.87 1.75 -32.70
CA LYS A 588 4.94 1.00 -31.43
C LYS A 588 4.08 -0.24 -31.43
N THR A 589 3.16 -0.38 -32.38
CA THR A 589 2.36 -1.58 -32.58
C THR A 589 3.28 -2.72 -33.01
N GLU A 590 3.20 -3.82 -32.27
CA GLU A 590 4.01 -5.02 -32.48
C GLU A 590 3.14 -6.12 -33.08
N VAL A 591 3.67 -6.92 -34.01
CA VAL A 591 3.01 -8.13 -34.52
C VAL A 591 3.86 -9.37 -34.34
N ALA A 592 3.23 -10.47 -33.96
CA ALA A 592 3.88 -11.76 -33.79
C ALA A 592 3.12 -12.86 -34.53
N PHE A 593 3.85 -13.73 -35.23
CA PHE A 593 3.28 -14.80 -36.05
C PHE A 593 3.47 -16.18 -35.43
N SER A 594 2.52 -17.08 -35.70
CA SER A 594 2.67 -18.50 -35.38
C SER A 594 3.77 -19.14 -36.23
N LYS A 595 4.37 -20.23 -35.73
CA LYS A 595 5.52 -20.87 -36.39
C LYS A 595 5.26 -21.37 -37.82
N CYS A 596 4.02 -21.67 -38.18
CA CYS A 596 3.67 -22.23 -39.48
C CYS A 596 3.50 -21.18 -40.60
N VAL A 597 3.57 -19.88 -40.28
CA VAL A 597 3.47 -18.80 -41.27
C VAL A 597 4.81 -18.62 -41.96
N GLY A 598 4.85 -18.77 -43.29
CA GLY A 598 6.05 -18.57 -44.13
C GLY A 598 6.52 -17.12 -44.20
N GLY A 599 7.81 -16.91 -44.49
CA GLY A 599 8.45 -15.59 -44.43
C GLY A 599 7.86 -14.55 -45.38
N ASP A 600 7.51 -14.93 -46.61
CA ASP A 600 6.95 -14.01 -47.61
C ASP A 600 5.61 -13.43 -47.16
N ARG A 601 4.71 -14.29 -46.67
CA ARG A 601 3.41 -13.90 -46.14
C ARG A 601 3.53 -13.00 -44.90
N ARG A 602 4.58 -13.18 -44.06
CA ARG A 602 4.83 -12.27 -42.94
C ARG A 602 5.21 -10.88 -43.42
N ARG A 603 6.15 -10.80 -44.39
CA ARG A 603 6.57 -9.52 -44.98
C ARG A 603 5.39 -8.78 -45.60
N GLU A 604 4.58 -9.48 -46.39
CA GLU A 604 3.38 -8.90 -47.01
C GLU A 604 2.41 -8.29 -45.98
N ILE A 605 2.13 -9.01 -44.88
CA ILE A 605 1.25 -8.52 -43.81
C ILE A 605 1.88 -7.33 -43.08
N VAL A 606 3.18 -7.38 -42.81
CA VAL A 606 3.93 -6.32 -42.10
C VAL A 606 3.99 -5.04 -42.92
N GLU A 607 4.26 -5.13 -44.23
CA GLU A 607 4.29 -4.01 -45.16
C GLU A 607 2.90 -3.39 -45.34
N THR A 608 1.87 -4.23 -45.48
CA THR A 608 0.48 -3.76 -45.63
C THR A 608 -0.01 -2.99 -44.40
N LEU A 609 0.34 -3.46 -43.19
CA LEU A 609 -0.10 -2.85 -41.93
C LEU A 609 0.81 -1.70 -41.46
N GLY A 610 2.04 -1.60 -41.97
CA GLY A 610 3.03 -0.60 -41.53
C GLY A 610 3.47 -0.77 -40.06
N VAL A 611 3.56 -2.01 -39.59
CA VAL A 611 3.80 -2.36 -38.17
C VAL A 611 5.16 -3.02 -37.96
N ARG A 612 5.60 -3.15 -36.70
CA ARG A 612 6.87 -3.80 -36.37
C ARG A 612 6.69 -5.30 -36.13
N GLU A 613 7.34 -6.14 -36.93
CA GLU A 613 7.45 -7.57 -36.63
C GLU A 613 8.34 -7.80 -35.40
N VAL A 614 7.86 -8.62 -34.49
CA VAL A 614 8.64 -9.18 -33.39
C VAL A 614 8.52 -10.70 -33.43
N ASP A 615 9.62 -11.40 -33.13
CA ASP A 615 9.59 -12.87 -33.02
C ASP A 615 8.46 -13.34 -32.10
N ARG A 616 8.32 -12.63 -30.97
CA ARG A 616 7.22 -12.71 -29.99
C ARG A 616 7.17 -11.41 -29.18
N HIS A 617 5.98 -11.03 -28.73
CA HIS A 617 5.79 -9.97 -27.73
C HIS A 617 6.61 -10.28 -26.49
N GLU A 618 7.49 -9.40 -25.99
CA GLU A 618 8.33 -9.69 -24.82
C GLU A 618 7.57 -9.61 -23.48
N LYS A 619 6.70 -8.59 -23.38
CA LYS A 619 5.92 -8.28 -22.17
C LYS A 619 4.49 -7.93 -22.54
N TYR A 620 3.56 -8.42 -21.73
CA TYR A 620 2.16 -8.06 -21.76
C TYR A 620 1.67 -7.80 -20.33
N LEU A 621 0.99 -6.66 -20.12
CA LEU A 621 0.51 -6.20 -18.82
C LEU A 621 1.61 -6.18 -17.72
N GLY A 622 2.86 -5.93 -18.11
CA GLY A 622 4.01 -5.92 -17.21
C GLY A 622 4.55 -7.31 -16.81
N LEU A 623 4.01 -8.39 -17.38
CA LEU A 623 4.48 -9.76 -17.20
C LEU A 623 5.23 -10.27 -18.44
N PRO A 624 6.28 -11.08 -18.27
CA PRO A 624 6.96 -11.73 -19.38
C PRO A 624 6.06 -12.78 -20.01
N THR A 625 5.91 -12.72 -21.34
CA THR A 625 5.14 -13.68 -22.15
C THR A 625 5.90 -14.98 -22.39
N ILE A 626 7.24 -14.93 -22.36
CA ILE A 626 8.12 -16.06 -22.65
C ILE A 626 8.72 -16.57 -21.36
N ILE A 627 8.52 -17.87 -21.11
CA ILE A 627 9.33 -18.62 -20.16
C ILE A 627 10.11 -19.68 -20.94
N GLY A 628 11.31 -19.25 -21.38
CA GLY A 628 12.27 -20.08 -22.12
C GLY A 628 12.93 -21.15 -21.24
N ARG A 629 13.98 -21.82 -21.76
CA ARG A 629 14.74 -22.82 -21.00
C ARG A 629 15.41 -22.20 -19.76
N SER A 630 15.94 -20.98 -19.88
CA SER A 630 16.51 -20.23 -18.75
C SER A 630 15.44 -19.42 -18.01
N LYS A 631 14.75 -20.08 -17.07
CA LYS A 631 13.76 -19.44 -16.18
C LYS A 631 14.38 -18.32 -15.33
N LYS A 632 15.65 -18.46 -14.97
CA LYS A 632 16.37 -17.54 -14.05
C LYS A 632 16.55 -16.14 -14.66
N ALA A 633 16.85 -16.04 -15.96
CA ALA A 633 17.08 -14.76 -16.63
C ALA A 633 15.83 -13.85 -16.65
N ILE A 634 14.66 -14.44 -16.94
CA ILE A 634 13.39 -13.71 -17.03
C ILE A 634 12.98 -13.12 -15.68
N PHE A 635 13.17 -13.88 -14.61
CA PHE A 635 12.82 -13.43 -13.27
C PHE A 635 13.93 -12.61 -12.58
N THR A 636 15.11 -12.47 -13.18
CA THR A 636 16.19 -11.63 -12.63
C THR A 636 15.79 -10.15 -12.57
N CYS A 637 14.97 -9.67 -13.52
CA CYS A 637 14.40 -8.32 -13.48
C CYS A 637 13.61 -8.06 -12.18
N LEU A 638 12.93 -9.07 -11.63
CA LEU A 638 12.22 -8.94 -10.35
C LEU A 638 13.19 -8.68 -9.19
N LYS A 639 14.27 -9.48 -9.13
CA LYS A 639 15.36 -9.30 -8.16
C LYS A 639 16.01 -7.92 -8.29
N GLU A 640 16.30 -7.46 -9.50
CA GLU A 640 16.87 -6.14 -9.75
C GLU A 640 15.95 -5.00 -9.30
N ARG A 641 14.64 -5.13 -9.52
CA ARG A 641 13.66 -4.12 -9.05
C ARG A 641 13.64 -4.03 -7.52
N ILE A 642 13.67 -5.18 -6.83
CA ILE A 642 13.76 -5.23 -5.37
C ILE A 642 15.10 -4.62 -4.92
N TRP A 643 16.22 -5.02 -5.54
CA TRP A 643 17.55 -4.51 -5.23
C TRP A 643 17.66 -2.99 -5.41
N LYS A 644 17.23 -2.43 -6.55
CA LYS A 644 17.24 -0.97 -6.81
C LYS A 644 16.41 -0.20 -5.78
N LYS A 645 15.28 -0.76 -5.33
CA LYS A 645 14.47 -0.15 -4.27
C LYS A 645 15.18 -0.16 -2.92
N LEU A 646 15.77 -1.30 -2.54
CA LEU A 646 16.54 -1.41 -1.30
C LEU A 646 17.77 -0.49 -1.32
N GLN A 647 18.41 -0.31 -2.48
CA GLN A 647 19.52 0.62 -2.63
C GLN A 647 19.10 2.07 -2.42
N GLY A 648 17.98 2.50 -3.00
CA GLY A 648 17.43 3.83 -2.74
C GLY A 648 16.99 4.07 -1.28
N TRP A 649 16.94 3.04 -0.43
CA TRP A 649 16.62 3.16 1.00
C TRP A 649 17.87 3.08 1.91
N LYS A 650 19.02 2.67 1.38
CA LYS A 650 20.21 2.27 2.15
C LYS A 650 21.08 3.42 2.67
N GLU A 651 20.74 4.69 2.45
CA GLU A 651 21.61 5.84 2.75
C GLU A 651 21.75 6.24 4.25
N LYS A 652 21.75 5.27 5.20
CA LYS A 652 21.91 5.41 6.68
C LYS A 652 20.73 5.98 7.49
N LEU A 653 19.54 6.16 6.91
CA LEU A 653 18.52 7.04 7.51
C LEU A 653 17.32 6.32 8.12
N LEU A 654 17.28 4.99 8.06
CA LEU A 654 16.09 4.22 8.46
C LEU A 654 16.30 3.48 9.79
N SER A 655 15.33 3.64 10.69
CA SER A 655 15.20 2.83 11.90
C SER A 655 14.88 1.37 11.56
N ARG A 656 15.14 0.42 12.46
CA ARG A 656 14.73 -0.99 12.29
C ARG A 656 13.22 -1.15 12.06
N PRO A 657 12.32 -0.47 12.82
CA PRO A 657 10.90 -0.45 12.51
C PRO A 657 10.57 0.10 11.11
N GLY A 658 11.29 1.13 10.66
CA GLY A 658 11.18 1.65 9.30
C GLY A 658 11.56 0.62 8.24
N LYS A 659 12.64 -0.14 8.45
CA LYS A 659 13.02 -1.28 7.57
C LYS A 659 11.95 -2.38 7.55
N GLU A 660 11.37 -2.73 8.71
CA GLU A 660 10.29 -3.74 8.78
C GLU A 660 9.12 -3.32 7.89
N THR A 661 8.71 -2.05 8.02
CA THR A 661 7.59 -1.48 7.29
C THR A 661 7.85 -1.49 5.79
N LEU A 662 9.03 -1.04 5.34
CA LEU A 662 9.40 -1.02 3.92
C LEU A 662 9.52 -2.42 3.31
N ILE A 663 10.06 -3.39 4.06
CA ILE A 663 10.11 -4.78 3.59
C ILE A 663 8.70 -5.31 3.34
N LYS A 664 7.80 -5.15 4.32
CA LYS A 664 6.44 -5.70 4.23
C LYS A 664 5.55 -4.97 3.22
N ALA A 665 5.55 -3.64 3.26
CA ALA A 665 4.65 -2.82 2.46
C ALA A 665 5.10 -2.68 1.01
N VAL A 666 6.42 -2.75 0.75
CA VAL A 666 6.98 -2.49 -0.59
C VAL A 666 7.75 -3.70 -1.11
N ALA A 667 8.82 -4.14 -0.45
CA ALA A 667 9.72 -5.14 -1.04
C ALA A 667 9.03 -6.50 -1.28
N GLN A 668 8.26 -6.99 -0.30
CA GLN A 668 7.48 -8.23 -0.40
C GLN A 668 6.19 -8.05 -1.21
N ALA A 669 5.76 -6.81 -1.48
CA ALA A 669 4.59 -6.53 -2.31
C ALA A 669 4.92 -6.56 -3.82
N ILE A 670 6.13 -6.10 -4.22
CA ILE A 670 6.61 -6.09 -5.61
C ILE A 670 6.38 -7.43 -6.37
N PRO A 671 6.75 -8.61 -5.82
CA PRO A 671 6.58 -9.87 -6.54
C PRO A 671 5.13 -10.37 -6.63
N THR A 672 4.18 -9.80 -5.86
CA THR A 672 2.83 -10.37 -5.67
C THR A 672 2.10 -10.62 -6.99
N TYR A 673 2.14 -9.65 -7.91
CA TYR A 673 1.45 -9.77 -9.19
C TYR A 673 2.04 -10.90 -10.05
N MET A 674 3.36 -11.02 -10.09
CA MET A 674 4.04 -12.08 -10.84
C MET A 674 3.81 -13.46 -10.20
N MET A 675 3.84 -13.54 -8.87
CA MET A 675 3.54 -14.76 -8.11
C MET A 675 2.08 -15.23 -8.28
N SER A 676 1.15 -14.34 -8.59
CA SER A 676 -0.24 -14.75 -8.87
C SER A 676 -0.44 -15.46 -10.21
N VAL A 677 0.56 -15.43 -11.10
CA VAL A 677 0.51 -16.03 -12.44
C VAL A 677 1.54 -17.14 -12.60
N PHE A 678 2.71 -16.99 -11.98
CA PHE A 678 3.86 -17.88 -12.13
C PHE A 678 4.32 -18.45 -10.79
N LYS A 679 4.74 -19.71 -10.81
CA LYS A 679 5.58 -20.28 -9.74
C LYS A 679 7.01 -19.82 -9.99
N ILE A 680 7.52 -18.95 -9.13
CA ILE A 680 8.89 -18.45 -9.21
C ILE A 680 9.84 -19.59 -8.81
N PRO A 681 10.99 -19.75 -9.50
CA PRO A 681 11.98 -20.76 -9.11
C PRO A 681 12.48 -20.55 -7.67
N ASP A 682 12.53 -21.63 -6.89
CA ASP A 682 12.89 -21.58 -5.46
C ASP A 682 14.27 -20.94 -5.23
N GLY A 683 15.28 -21.26 -6.05
CA GLY A 683 16.60 -20.64 -5.94
C GLY A 683 16.61 -19.11 -6.13
N LEU A 684 15.67 -18.54 -6.90
CA LEU A 684 15.54 -17.08 -7.00
C LEU A 684 14.82 -16.50 -5.77
N ILE A 685 13.85 -17.22 -5.21
CA ILE A 685 13.22 -16.84 -3.94
C ILE A 685 14.28 -16.79 -2.84
N ASP A 686 15.17 -17.78 -2.78
CA ASP A 686 16.24 -17.86 -1.80
C ASP A 686 17.25 -16.69 -1.97
N GLU A 687 17.55 -16.30 -3.22
CA GLU A 687 18.34 -15.09 -3.50
C GLU A 687 17.62 -13.80 -3.05
N ILE A 688 16.30 -13.70 -3.23
CA ILE A 688 15.50 -12.55 -2.77
C ILE A 688 15.46 -12.51 -1.25
N HIS A 689 15.20 -13.63 -0.57
CA HIS A 689 15.25 -13.76 0.89
C HIS A 689 16.63 -13.36 1.42
N SER A 690 17.71 -13.77 0.76
CA SER A 690 19.07 -13.37 1.11
C SER A 690 19.30 -11.86 0.97
N ILE A 691 18.76 -11.23 -0.08
CA ILE A 691 18.81 -9.76 -0.25
C ILE A 691 18.02 -9.04 0.85
N LEU A 692 16.82 -9.52 1.18
CA LEU A 692 15.97 -8.94 2.22
C LEU A 692 16.59 -9.10 3.61
N ALA A 693 17.16 -10.27 3.91
CA ALA A 693 17.88 -10.54 5.15
C ALA A 693 19.10 -9.60 5.30
N ARG A 694 19.89 -9.44 4.23
CA ARG A 694 21.02 -8.50 4.22
C ARG A 694 20.58 -7.06 4.43
N PHE A 695 19.46 -6.63 3.85
CA PHE A 695 18.93 -5.28 4.08
C PHE A 695 18.39 -5.10 5.50
N TRP A 696 17.71 -6.11 6.04
CA TRP A 696 17.17 -6.10 7.41
C TRP A 696 18.29 -5.97 8.46
N TRP A 697 19.35 -6.78 8.32
CA TRP A 697 20.47 -6.81 9.26
C TRP A 697 21.59 -5.79 8.97
N GLY A 698 21.71 -5.31 7.72
CA GLY A 698 22.79 -4.43 7.26
C GLY A 698 22.45 -2.94 7.26
N ASP A 699 23.43 -2.07 7.52
CA ASP A 699 23.27 -0.60 7.57
C ASP A 699 24.15 0.18 6.56
N LYS A 700 25.18 -0.45 5.96
CA LYS A 700 26.07 0.12 4.93
C LYS A 700 26.24 -0.89 3.78
N GLU A 701 26.60 -0.43 2.58
CA GLU A 701 26.71 -1.28 1.38
C GLU A 701 27.82 -2.35 1.43
N SER A 702 28.85 -2.15 2.26
CA SER A 702 30.08 -2.97 2.24
C SER A 702 30.21 -3.97 3.40
N ASP A 703 29.49 -3.79 4.51
CA ASP A 703 29.75 -4.60 5.71
C ASP A 703 28.90 -5.87 5.71
N LYS A 704 29.56 -7.05 5.66
CA LYS A 704 28.96 -8.35 5.97
C LYS A 704 28.54 -8.37 7.46
N LYS A 705 27.37 -7.79 7.79
CA LYS A 705 26.82 -7.84 9.14
C LYS A 705 26.21 -9.20 9.45
N ILE A 706 26.29 -9.58 10.72
CA ILE A 706 25.82 -10.87 11.25
C ILE A 706 24.30 -10.98 11.14
N HIS A 707 23.83 -12.09 10.58
CA HIS A 707 22.43 -12.49 10.65
C HIS A 707 22.15 -13.10 12.04
N TRP A 708 21.45 -12.36 12.90
CA TRP A 708 21.20 -12.78 14.27
C TRP A 708 20.17 -13.91 14.40
N HIS A 709 19.26 -14.02 13.44
CA HIS A 709 18.28 -15.10 13.32
C HIS A 709 18.10 -15.53 11.87
N ARG A 710 17.66 -16.78 11.68
CA ARG A 710 17.33 -17.35 10.37
C ARG A 710 16.12 -16.61 9.77
N TRP A 711 16.10 -16.47 8.44
CA TRP A 711 15.05 -15.71 7.75
C TRP A 711 13.67 -16.35 7.93
N GLU A 712 13.61 -17.68 7.93
CA GLU A 712 12.43 -18.49 8.13
C GLU A 712 11.77 -18.21 9.49
N SER A 713 12.58 -18.03 10.54
CA SER A 713 12.08 -17.63 11.87
C SER A 713 11.50 -16.21 11.88
N LEU A 714 12.01 -15.30 11.05
CA LEU A 714 11.44 -13.96 10.88
C LEU A 714 10.11 -13.99 10.10
N CYS A 715 9.88 -15.01 9.29
CA CYS A 715 8.65 -15.21 8.52
C CYS A 715 7.46 -15.73 9.35
N LEU A 716 7.70 -16.18 10.58
CA LEU A 716 6.65 -16.61 11.50
C LEU A 716 5.74 -15.43 11.90
N PRO A 717 4.48 -15.70 12.30
CA PRO A 717 3.61 -14.66 12.81
C PRO A 717 4.20 -14.02 14.07
N LYS A 718 3.83 -12.76 14.31
CA LYS A 718 4.23 -12.04 15.53
C LYS A 718 3.83 -12.82 16.80
N ALA A 719 2.66 -13.46 16.80
CA ALA A 719 2.18 -14.31 17.90
C ALA A 719 3.06 -15.55 18.18
N MET A 720 3.94 -15.95 17.25
CA MET A 720 4.91 -17.05 17.41
C MET A 720 6.36 -16.52 17.50
N GLY A 721 6.53 -15.23 17.78
CA GLY A 721 7.84 -14.62 17.94
C GLY A 721 8.59 -14.36 16.64
N GLY A 722 7.93 -14.41 15.49
CA GLY A 722 8.49 -13.93 14.23
C GLY A 722 8.31 -12.43 14.04
N MET A 723 8.85 -11.91 12.94
CA MET A 723 8.63 -10.52 12.54
C MET A 723 7.37 -10.36 11.69
N GLY A 724 6.74 -11.46 11.24
CA GLY A 724 5.61 -11.42 10.31
C GLY A 724 6.02 -11.02 8.89
N PHE A 725 7.27 -11.27 8.51
CA PHE A 725 7.66 -11.26 7.09
C PHE A 725 6.96 -12.42 6.37
N ARG A 726 6.74 -12.30 5.07
CA ARG A 726 6.18 -13.41 4.28
C ARG A 726 7.27 -14.34 3.80
N ASP A 727 7.09 -15.63 4.01
CA ASP A 727 7.78 -16.63 3.20
C ASP A 727 7.23 -16.52 1.77
N LEU A 728 8.11 -16.23 0.80
CA LEU A 728 7.66 -15.94 -0.56
C LEU A 728 7.29 -17.24 -1.32
N ARG A 729 7.79 -18.39 -0.89
CA ARG A 729 7.50 -19.70 -1.50
C ARG A 729 6.08 -20.13 -1.17
N CYS A 730 5.74 -20.15 0.12
CA CYS A 730 4.37 -20.42 0.60
C CYS A 730 3.39 -19.35 0.12
N PHE A 731 3.80 -18.08 0.10
CA PHE A 731 2.95 -17.00 -0.40
C PHE A 731 2.69 -17.12 -1.91
N ASN A 732 3.68 -17.53 -2.72
CA ASN A 732 3.49 -17.80 -4.14
C ASN A 732 2.50 -18.96 -4.35
N GLN A 733 2.64 -20.06 -3.60
CA GLN A 733 1.71 -21.19 -3.67
C GLN A 733 0.29 -20.79 -3.29
N ALA A 734 0.12 -20.03 -2.20
CA ALA A 734 -1.21 -19.54 -1.77
C ALA A 734 -1.86 -18.61 -2.82
N LEU A 735 -1.09 -17.77 -3.50
CA LEU A 735 -1.63 -16.92 -4.58
C LEU A 735 -2.09 -17.75 -5.78
N LEU A 736 -1.35 -18.79 -6.16
CA LEU A 736 -1.70 -19.68 -7.26
C LEU A 736 -2.88 -20.60 -6.90
N ALA A 737 -2.92 -21.12 -5.68
CA ALA A 737 -4.04 -21.93 -5.19
C ALA A 737 -5.35 -21.12 -5.14
N LYS A 738 -5.29 -19.81 -4.84
CA LYS A 738 -6.45 -18.92 -4.99
C LYS A 738 -7.03 -18.91 -6.40
N GLN A 739 -6.15 -18.92 -7.41
CA GLN A 739 -6.59 -18.95 -8.80
C GLN A 739 -7.29 -20.27 -9.13
N CYS A 740 -6.75 -21.39 -8.67
CA CYS A 740 -7.38 -22.70 -8.81
C CYS A 740 -8.74 -22.78 -8.10
N PHE A 741 -8.84 -22.27 -6.86
CA PHE A 741 -10.12 -22.21 -6.13
C PHE A 741 -11.17 -21.39 -6.88
N ARG A 742 -10.77 -20.26 -7.45
CA ARG A 742 -11.68 -19.42 -8.24
C ARG A 742 -12.14 -20.13 -9.51
N LEU A 743 -11.24 -20.82 -10.22
CA LEU A 743 -11.61 -21.60 -11.41
C LEU A 743 -12.57 -22.76 -11.08
N SER A 744 -12.58 -23.27 -9.84
CA SER A 744 -13.58 -24.25 -9.40
C SER A 744 -14.95 -23.65 -9.05
N MET A 745 -15.01 -22.36 -8.74
CA MET A 745 -16.25 -21.67 -8.32
C MET A 745 -16.90 -20.88 -9.46
N ASP A 746 -16.09 -20.23 -10.30
CA ASP A 746 -16.54 -19.41 -11.43
C ASP A 746 -16.20 -20.11 -12.75
N THR A 747 -17.14 -20.93 -13.22
CA THR A 747 -16.94 -21.74 -14.42
C THR A 747 -17.22 -20.99 -15.73
N ASP A 748 -17.88 -19.83 -15.66
CA ASP A 748 -18.36 -19.07 -16.82
C ASP A 748 -17.37 -18.06 -17.38
N SER A 749 -16.35 -17.70 -16.60
CA SER A 749 -15.27 -16.81 -17.04
C SER A 749 -14.57 -17.31 -18.31
N LEU A 750 -14.12 -16.37 -19.17
CA LEU A 750 -13.38 -16.70 -20.40
C LEU A 750 -12.16 -17.58 -20.11
N LEU A 751 -11.42 -17.27 -19.04
CA LEU A 751 -10.29 -18.07 -18.58
C LEU A 751 -10.70 -19.51 -18.23
N SER A 752 -11.79 -19.69 -17.46
CA SER A 752 -12.30 -21.02 -17.12
C SER A 752 -12.65 -21.82 -18.38
N LYS A 753 -13.38 -21.21 -19.33
CA LYS A 753 -13.75 -21.86 -20.60
C LYS A 753 -12.53 -22.30 -21.41
N VAL A 754 -11.51 -21.44 -21.51
CA VAL A 754 -10.25 -21.75 -22.21
C VAL A 754 -9.46 -22.87 -21.53
N LEU A 755 -9.27 -22.80 -20.20
CA LEU A 755 -8.50 -23.80 -19.47
C LEU A 755 -9.24 -25.13 -19.36
N ARG A 756 -10.56 -25.12 -19.16
CA ARG A 756 -11.40 -26.32 -19.13
C ARG A 756 -11.32 -27.08 -20.44
N ALA A 757 -11.48 -26.38 -21.56
CA ALA A 757 -11.39 -26.98 -22.88
C ALA A 757 -10.04 -27.66 -23.17
N ARG A 758 -8.95 -27.14 -22.59
CA ARG A 758 -7.60 -27.67 -22.82
C ARG A 758 -7.18 -28.75 -21.83
N TYR A 759 -7.41 -28.55 -20.54
CA TYR A 759 -6.76 -29.33 -19.48
C TYR A 759 -7.71 -30.24 -18.70
N TYR A 760 -9.01 -29.96 -18.67
CA TYR A 760 -9.99 -30.70 -17.88
C TYR A 760 -11.39 -30.68 -18.53
N LYS A 761 -11.50 -31.21 -19.75
CA LYS A 761 -12.74 -31.15 -20.55
C LYS A 761 -13.93 -31.85 -19.86
N ASN A 762 -13.66 -33.04 -19.32
CA ASN A 762 -14.67 -33.94 -18.74
C ASN A 762 -14.58 -34.04 -17.21
N SER A 763 -13.85 -33.14 -16.56
CA SER A 763 -13.61 -33.17 -15.11
C SER A 763 -13.60 -31.75 -14.54
N CYS A 764 -13.27 -31.62 -13.27
CA CYS A 764 -13.06 -30.31 -12.64
C CYS A 764 -11.56 -29.94 -12.55
N VAL A 765 -11.28 -28.68 -12.20
CA VAL A 765 -9.91 -28.17 -11.93
C VAL A 765 -9.21 -28.98 -10.84
N VAL A 766 -9.98 -29.44 -9.85
CA VAL A 766 -9.51 -30.22 -8.70
C VAL A 766 -9.09 -31.64 -9.10
N GLU A 767 -9.56 -32.15 -10.24
CA GLU A 767 -9.16 -33.47 -10.78
C GLU A 767 -8.20 -33.35 -11.97
N ALA A 768 -8.00 -32.12 -12.45
CA ALA A 768 -7.20 -31.85 -13.65
C ALA A 768 -5.78 -32.43 -13.54
N ARG A 769 -5.38 -33.20 -14.56
CA ARG A 769 -4.02 -33.73 -14.70
C ARG A 769 -3.11 -32.67 -15.30
N ARG A 770 -1.80 -32.82 -15.09
CA ARG A 770 -0.80 -31.91 -15.67
C ARG A 770 -0.84 -31.90 -17.21
N GLY A 771 -1.13 -33.05 -17.82
CA GLY A 771 -1.16 -33.23 -19.28
C GLY A 771 0.24 -33.37 -19.90
N TYR A 772 0.27 -33.74 -21.18
CA TYR A 772 1.48 -33.80 -22.01
C TYR A 772 1.75 -32.43 -22.63
N ASP A 773 2.96 -31.90 -22.41
CA ASP A 773 3.36 -30.56 -22.81
C ASP A 773 2.33 -29.49 -22.33
N PRO A 774 2.38 -29.04 -21.07
CA PRO A 774 1.58 -27.91 -20.57
C PRO A 774 2.27 -26.55 -20.75
N SER A 775 1.49 -25.46 -20.74
CA SER A 775 2.05 -24.11 -20.60
C SER A 775 2.78 -23.95 -19.24
N TYR A 776 3.65 -22.95 -19.12
CA TYR A 776 4.30 -22.68 -17.83
C TYR A 776 3.32 -22.14 -16.78
N THR A 777 2.34 -21.34 -17.21
CA THR A 777 1.22 -20.84 -16.39
C THR A 777 0.42 -22.00 -15.82
N TRP A 778 0.03 -22.98 -16.65
CA TRP A 778 -0.68 -24.17 -16.17
C TRP A 778 0.18 -25.01 -15.23
N ARG A 779 1.47 -25.22 -15.52
CA ARG A 779 2.37 -25.90 -14.57
C ARG A 779 2.46 -25.19 -13.23
N SER A 780 2.41 -23.86 -13.23
CA SER A 780 2.44 -23.05 -12.02
C SER A 780 1.16 -23.25 -11.20
N LEU A 781 -0.01 -23.12 -11.83
CA LEU A 781 -1.32 -23.35 -11.22
C LEU A 781 -1.44 -24.79 -10.69
N TRP A 782 -1.13 -25.77 -11.53
CA TRP A 782 -1.14 -27.19 -11.16
C TRP A 782 -0.19 -27.49 -10.01
N GLY A 783 0.98 -26.84 -9.95
CA GLY A 783 1.95 -27.01 -8.86
C GLY A 783 1.50 -26.44 -7.50
N ALA A 784 0.42 -25.66 -7.45
CA ALA A 784 -0.21 -25.17 -6.23
C ALA A 784 -1.50 -25.92 -5.88
N LYS A 785 -1.92 -26.85 -6.73
CA LYS A 785 -3.13 -27.67 -6.56
C LYS A 785 -3.09 -28.51 -5.28
N SER A 786 -1.92 -29.00 -4.86
CA SER A 786 -1.79 -29.79 -3.62
C SER A 786 -2.22 -28.99 -2.39
N LEU A 787 -1.74 -27.75 -2.26
CA LEU A 787 -2.15 -26.85 -1.17
C LEU A 787 -3.64 -26.53 -1.20
N LEU A 788 -4.23 -26.45 -2.40
CA LEU A 788 -5.68 -26.29 -2.55
C LEU A 788 -6.41 -27.52 -2.03
N LEU A 789 -6.00 -28.73 -2.44
CA LEU A 789 -6.60 -29.99 -2.00
C LEU A 789 -6.55 -30.15 -0.47
N ASP A 790 -5.43 -29.80 0.15
CA ASP A 790 -5.27 -29.82 1.61
C ASP A 790 -6.32 -28.94 2.32
N GLY A 791 -6.77 -27.85 1.69
CA GLY A 791 -7.72 -26.91 2.27
C GLY A 791 -9.17 -27.05 1.79
N LEU A 792 -9.45 -27.97 0.86
CA LEU A 792 -10.79 -28.21 0.34
C LEU A 792 -11.51 -29.33 1.11
N LYS A 793 -12.78 -29.09 1.45
CA LYS A 793 -13.71 -30.11 1.93
C LYS A 793 -15.00 -30.07 1.12
N ARG A 794 -15.72 -31.20 1.10
CA ARG A 794 -17.03 -31.34 0.48
C ARG A 794 -18.12 -30.87 1.44
N ARG A 795 -19.03 -30.04 0.94
CA ARG A 795 -20.27 -29.65 1.60
C ARG A 795 -21.39 -30.52 1.05
N VAL A 796 -22.05 -31.26 1.95
CA VAL A 796 -23.20 -32.10 1.61
C VAL A 796 -24.37 -31.21 1.19
N GLY A 797 -24.84 -31.40 -0.03
CA GLY A 797 -26.10 -30.86 -0.52
C GLY A 797 -27.09 -32.00 -0.69
N ASN A 798 -27.19 -32.55 -1.89
CA ASN A 798 -27.99 -33.74 -2.18
C ASN A 798 -27.22 -35.07 -1.94
N GLY A 799 -25.91 -35.04 -1.68
CA GLY A 799 -25.09 -36.20 -1.36
C GLY A 799 -24.77 -37.14 -2.54
N SER A 800 -25.27 -36.84 -3.74
CA SER A 800 -25.17 -37.73 -4.91
C SER A 800 -23.77 -37.81 -5.51
N SER A 801 -22.97 -36.74 -5.36
CA SER A 801 -21.63 -36.63 -5.95
C SER A 801 -20.50 -36.84 -4.95
N ILE A 802 -20.83 -37.10 -3.68
CA ILE A 802 -19.84 -37.29 -2.60
C ILE A 802 -19.69 -38.77 -2.31
N GLY A 803 -18.47 -39.29 -2.48
CA GLY A 803 -18.11 -40.63 -2.04
C GLY A 803 -17.92 -40.68 -0.53
N ILE A 804 -18.52 -41.67 0.15
CA ILE A 804 -18.41 -41.79 1.61
C ILE A 804 -16.96 -41.94 2.04
N TRP A 805 -16.21 -42.83 1.37
CA TRP A 805 -14.85 -43.25 1.77
C TRP A 805 -13.72 -42.57 1.00
N THR A 806 -14.03 -41.83 -0.07
CA THR A 806 -13.02 -41.29 -1.00
C THR A 806 -12.83 -39.78 -0.85
N GLU A 807 -13.74 -39.09 -0.15
CA GLU A 807 -13.73 -37.64 -0.05
C GLU A 807 -13.88 -37.15 1.40
N ALA A 808 -13.28 -35.98 1.70
CA ALA A 808 -13.36 -35.37 3.02
C ALA A 808 -14.61 -34.48 3.14
N TRP A 809 -15.70 -35.03 3.68
CA TRP A 809 -16.98 -34.33 3.86
C TRP A 809 -17.39 -34.14 5.34
N LEU A 810 -16.75 -34.86 6.28
CA LEU A 810 -17.01 -34.69 7.71
C LEU A 810 -16.43 -33.37 8.29
N PRO A 811 -17.14 -32.71 9.22
CA PRO A 811 -16.64 -31.53 9.93
C PRO A 811 -15.43 -31.88 10.81
N GLY A 812 -14.45 -30.97 10.92
CA GLY A 812 -13.26 -31.17 11.76
C GLY A 812 -12.00 -30.42 11.31
N LYS A 813 -11.02 -30.27 12.21
CA LYS A 813 -9.74 -29.55 11.98
C LYS A 813 -8.67 -30.45 11.33
N GLY A 814 -8.79 -30.72 10.03
CA GLY A 814 -7.78 -31.49 9.30
C GLY A 814 -8.13 -31.74 7.83
N THR A 815 -7.11 -32.12 7.06
CA THR A 815 -7.18 -32.41 5.62
C THR A 815 -7.86 -33.76 5.32
N HIS A 816 -7.85 -34.70 6.27
CA HIS A 816 -8.28 -36.08 6.10
C HIS A 816 -9.25 -36.58 7.18
N THR A 817 -10.31 -35.82 7.50
CA THR A 817 -11.48 -36.45 8.14
C THR A 817 -12.28 -37.17 7.05
N VAL A 818 -11.64 -38.18 6.47
CA VAL A 818 -12.28 -39.18 5.62
C VAL A 818 -12.71 -40.30 6.56
N PRO A 819 -13.96 -40.75 6.51
CA PRO A 819 -14.41 -41.86 7.33
C PRO A 819 -13.52 -43.09 7.17
N THR A 820 -13.31 -43.85 8.25
CA THR A 820 -12.46 -45.04 8.21
C THR A 820 -13.21 -46.23 7.61
N PRO A 821 -12.83 -46.74 6.43
CA PRO A 821 -13.53 -47.88 5.84
C PRO A 821 -13.31 -49.14 6.68
N GLN A 822 -14.39 -49.89 6.91
CA GLN A 822 -14.31 -51.23 7.49
C GLN A 822 -13.84 -52.24 6.42
N ALA A 823 -13.36 -53.42 6.84
CA ALA A 823 -12.75 -54.41 5.93
C ALA A 823 -13.65 -54.83 4.73
N ASN A 824 -14.97 -54.70 4.86
CA ASN A 824 -15.97 -55.05 3.84
C ASN A 824 -16.75 -53.83 3.28
N SER A 825 -16.27 -52.60 3.48
CA SER A 825 -16.96 -51.39 3.00
C SER A 825 -16.91 -51.25 1.48
N ASP A 826 -18.05 -51.02 0.83
CA ASP A 826 -18.10 -50.68 -0.60
C ASP A 826 -17.59 -49.25 -0.84
N MET A 827 -16.43 -49.14 -1.49
CA MET A 827 -15.75 -47.89 -1.80
C MET A 827 -16.54 -46.98 -2.76
N ASN A 828 -17.56 -47.49 -3.44
CA ASN A 828 -18.40 -46.72 -4.35
C ASN A 828 -19.62 -46.07 -3.67
N MET A 829 -19.91 -46.37 -2.40
CA MET A 829 -21.04 -45.78 -1.69
C MET A 829 -20.98 -44.25 -1.68
N ARG A 830 -22.16 -43.63 -1.84
CA ARG A 830 -22.36 -42.17 -1.89
C ARG A 830 -23.10 -41.69 -0.65
N VAL A 831 -22.86 -40.44 -0.26
CA VAL A 831 -23.52 -39.84 0.91
C VAL A 831 -25.03 -39.81 0.77
N SER A 832 -25.56 -39.76 -0.46
CA SER A 832 -27.01 -39.90 -0.74
C SER A 832 -27.63 -41.18 -0.16
N TYR A 833 -26.87 -42.26 0.03
CA TYR A 833 -27.36 -43.49 0.67
C TYR A 833 -27.73 -43.27 2.15
N LEU A 834 -27.05 -42.33 2.81
CA LEU A 834 -27.22 -42.03 4.24
C LEU A 834 -28.36 -41.04 4.52
N ILE A 835 -28.96 -40.47 3.46
CA ILE A 835 -29.97 -39.43 3.57
C ILE A 835 -31.36 -40.04 3.39
N ASP A 836 -32.26 -39.71 4.31
CA ASP A 836 -33.69 -39.92 4.14
C ASP A 836 -34.30 -38.64 3.55
N TYR A 837 -34.62 -38.69 2.24
CA TYR A 837 -35.17 -37.54 1.53
C TYR A 837 -36.63 -37.24 1.90
N GLU A 838 -37.38 -38.24 2.38
CA GLU A 838 -38.79 -38.07 2.77
C GLU A 838 -38.89 -37.35 4.10
N ASN A 839 -38.15 -37.83 5.10
CA ASN A 839 -38.13 -37.27 6.45
C ASN A 839 -37.13 -36.11 6.62
N ARG A 840 -36.32 -35.84 5.58
CA ARG A 840 -35.34 -34.73 5.52
C ARG A 840 -34.30 -34.80 6.65
N CYS A 841 -33.90 -36.00 7.00
CA CYS A 841 -32.94 -36.28 8.07
C CYS A 841 -31.88 -37.28 7.61
N TRP A 842 -30.86 -37.45 8.43
CA TRP A 842 -29.93 -38.57 8.26
C TRP A 842 -30.64 -39.86 8.64
N ASN A 843 -30.49 -40.91 7.83
CA ASN A 843 -31.01 -42.23 8.14
C ASN A 843 -30.16 -42.85 9.27
N GLU A 844 -30.70 -42.82 10.50
CA GLU A 844 -29.96 -43.22 11.71
C GLU A 844 -29.54 -44.69 11.73
N GLU A 845 -30.28 -45.57 11.05
CA GLU A 845 -29.93 -47.00 10.93
C GLU A 845 -28.69 -47.15 10.05
N ARG A 846 -28.72 -46.57 8.84
CA ARG A 846 -27.61 -46.60 7.89
C ARG A 846 -26.35 -45.89 8.41
N VAL A 847 -26.51 -44.78 9.14
CA VAL A 847 -25.37 -44.07 9.74
C VAL A 847 -24.73 -44.90 10.87
N ARG A 848 -25.52 -45.62 11.67
CA ARG A 848 -25.00 -46.50 12.73
C ARG A 848 -24.29 -47.74 12.18
N GLU A 849 -24.78 -48.29 11.07
CA GLU A 849 -24.14 -49.42 10.38
C GLU A 849 -22.79 -49.03 9.76
N VAL A 850 -22.71 -47.84 9.18
CA VAL A 850 -21.57 -47.41 8.36
C VAL A 850 -20.42 -46.80 9.20
N PHE A 851 -20.72 -46.03 10.25
CA PHE A 851 -19.72 -45.23 10.97
C PHE A 851 -19.51 -45.66 12.43
N VAL A 852 -18.33 -45.39 12.99
CA VAL A 852 -18.08 -45.52 14.43
C VAL A 852 -18.73 -44.38 15.22
N GLU A 853 -18.96 -44.54 16.52
CA GLU A 853 -19.72 -43.60 17.35
C GLU A 853 -19.19 -42.14 17.26
N GLU A 854 -17.87 -41.94 17.19
CA GLU A 854 -17.27 -40.61 17.02
C GLU A 854 -17.61 -39.97 15.67
N GLU A 855 -17.60 -40.76 14.58
CA GLU A 855 -17.92 -40.30 13.24
C GLU A 855 -19.43 -40.06 13.07
N GLN A 856 -20.27 -40.89 13.68
CA GLN A 856 -21.73 -40.70 13.70
C GLN A 856 -22.09 -39.32 14.25
N ARG A 857 -21.46 -38.89 15.37
CA ARG A 857 -21.67 -37.54 15.94
C ARG A 857 -21.34 -36.44 14.93
N LEU A 858 -20.26 -36.61 14.16
CA LEU A 858 -19.86 -35.65 13.12
C LEU A 858 -20.83 -35.61 11.93
N VAL A 859 -21.39 -36.76 11.53
CA VAL A 859 -22.43 -36.84 10.49
C VAL A 859 -23.68 -36.11 10.94
N TYR A 860 -24.18 -36.40 12.14
CA TYR A 860 -25.39 -35.77 12.69
C TYR A 860 -25.22 -34.25 12.92
N ALA A 861 -23.99 -33.76 13.10
CA ALA A 861 -23.70 -32.34 13.20
C ALA A 861 -23.88 -31.58 11.87
N ILE A 862 -23.99 -32.25 10.72
CA ILE A 862 -24.17 -31.62 9.41
C ILE A 862 -25.66 -31.35 9.17
N PRO A 863 -26.10 -30.08 9.03
CA PRO A 863 -27.48 -29.76 8.68
C PRO A 863 -27.75 -30.07 7.20
N LEU A 864 -28.87 -30.75 6.92
CA LEU A 864 -29.34 -31.03 5.57
C LEU A 864 -30.27 -29.90 5.10
N SER A 865 -30.11 -29.47 3.85
CA SER A 865 -30.95 -28.42 3.25
C SER A 865 -32.19 -29.03 2.59
N SER A 866 -33.37 -28.51 2.92
CA SER A 866 -34.64 -28.87 2.25
C SER A 866 -34.73 -28.51 0.75
N GLN A 867 -33.80 -27.71 0.22
CA GLN A 867 -33.72 -27.37 -1.20
C GLN A 867 -32.80 -28.34 -1.98
N TRP A 868 -32.14 -29.27 -1.28
CA TRP A 868 -31.23 -30.27 -1.85
C TRP A 868 -30.29 -29.70 -2.92
N PRO A 869 -29.52 -28.64 -2.60
CA PRO A 869 -28.60 -28.04 -3.56
C PRO A 869 -27.55 -29.07 -4.02
N CYS A 870 -26.94 -28.82 -5.17
CA CYS A 870 -25.82 -29.64 -5.62
C CYS A 870 -24.67 -29.59 -4.60
N ASP A 871 -23.99 -30.72 -4.39
CA ASP A 871 -22.81 -30.76 -3.53
C ASP A 871 -21.73 -29.80 -4.04
N SER A 872 -21.00 -29.19 -3.10
CA SER A 872 -20.02 -28.16 -3.45
C SER A 872 -18.75 -28.28 -2.61
N TYR A 873 -17.68 -27.60 -3.03
CA TYR A 873 -16.47 -27.48 -2.24
C TYR A 873 -16.51 -26.22 -1.37
N TYR A 874 -15.96 -26.31 -0.16
CA TYR A 874 -15.72 -25.14 0.69
C TYR A 874 -14.29 -25.17 1.25
N TRP A 875 -13.78 -23.97 1.58
CA TRP A 875 -12.46 -23.79 2.17
C TRP A 875 -12.55 -23.91 3.70
N TRP A 876 -12.20 -25.08 4.24
CA TRP A 876 -12.34 -25.38 5.67
C TRP A 876 -11.51 -24.51 6.63
N PRO A 877 -10.34 -23.95 6.24
CA PRO A 877 -9.57 -23.08 7.14
C PRO A 877 -10.23 -21.74 7.47
N THR A 878 -11.39 -21.42 6.91
CA THR A 878 -12.17 -20.20 7.19
C THR A 878 -13.58 -20.55 7.60
N SER A 879 -14.12 -19.85 8.60
CA SER A 879 -15.49 -20.08 9.09
C SER A 879 -16.57 -19.86 8.03
N ASN A 880 -16.38 -18.90 7.12
CA ASN A 880 -17.32 -18.63 6.02
C ASN A 880 -17.16 -19.58 4.81
N GLY A 881 -16.19 -20.51 4.84
CA GLY A 881 -15.91 -21.41 3.73
C GLY A 881 -15.28 -20.76 2.50
N ILE A 882 -14.88 -19.48 2.56
CA ILE A 882 -14.32 -18.73 1.43
C ILE A 882 -12.80 -18.73 1.49
N TYR A 883 -12.17 -19.12 0.38
CA TYR A 883 -10.72 -19.08 0.25
C TYR A 883 -10.14 -17.69 0.52
N SER A 884 -9.15 -17.62 1.41
CA SER A 884 -8.32 -16.43 1.59
C SER A 884 -6.84 -16.79 1.43
N VAL A 885 -6.07 -15.91 0.77
CA VAL A 885 -4.61 -16.09 0.64
C VAL A 885 -3.95 -16.19 2.02
N LYS A 886 -4.48 -15.47 3.01
CA LYS A 886 -3.99 -15.51 4.39
C LYS A 886 -4.14 -16.91 4.99
N SER A 887 -5.33 -17.50 4.92
CA SER A 887 -5.59 -18.82 5.50
C SER A 887 -4.86 -19.94 4.75
N ALA A 888 -4.73 -19.85 3.42
CA ALA A 888 -3.93 -20.81 2.65
C ALA A 888 -2.42 -20.67 2.84
N TYR A 889 -1.91 -19.44 2.95
CA TYR A 889 -0.52 -19.20 3.32
C TYR A 889 -0.21 -19.85 4.67
N TRP A 890 -1.10 -19.66 5.65
CA TRP A 890 -0.93 -20.28 6.95
C TRP A 890 -1.11 -21.79 6.89
N LEU A 891 -2.02 -22.35 6.09
CA LEU A 891 -2.11 -23.80 5.92
C LEU A 891 -0.79 -24.39 5.39
N GLY A 892 -0.18 -23.75 4.38
CA GLY A 892 1.11 -24.17 3.84
C GLY A 892 2.28 -23.99 4.82
N MET A 893 2.28 -22.90 5.60
CA MET A 893 3.30 -22.66 6.64
C MET A 893 3.12 -23.59 7.86
N LEU A 894 1.88 -23.82 8.29
CA LEU A 894 1.53 -24.58 9.49
C LEU A 894 1.71 -26.09 9.30
N GLY A 895 1.71 -26.62 8.07
CA GLY A 895 2.20 -27.99 7.82
C GLY A 895 3.64 -28.20 8.33
N HIS A 896 4.49 -27.16 8.27
CA HIS A 896 5.82 -27.14 8.90
C HIS A 896 5.81 -26.66 10.37
N THR A 897 4.78 -25.91 10.79
CA THR A 897 4.71 -25.30 12.13
C THR A 897 3.95 -26.16 13.15
N ARG A 898 3.08 -27.09 12.74
CA ARG A 898 2.40 -28.05 13.65
C ARG A 898 3.41 -28.89 14.42
N THR A 899 4.52 -29.27 13.79
CA THR A 899 5.67 -29.91 14.43
C THR A 899 6.29 -29.02 15.51
N TRP A 900 6.20 -27.70 15.35
CA TRP A 900 6.70 -26.69 16.28
C TRP A 900 5.69 -26.38 17.40
N GLU A 901 4.38 -26.30 17.11
CA GLU A 901 3.30 -26.16 18.12
C GLU A 901 3.26 -27.37 19.06
N LEU A 902 3.47 -28.58 18.51
CA LEU A 902 3.61 -29.82 19.29
C LEU A 902 4.91 -29.85 20.12
N GLN A 903 5.94 -29.07 19.77
CA GLN A 903 7.23 -29.02 20.48
C GLN A 903 7.37 -27.85 21.47
N PHE A 904 6.63 -26.73 21.31
CA PHE A 904 6.92 -25.48 22.04
C PHE A 904 5.72 -24.77 22.73
N GLY A 905 4.49 -25.29 22.68
CA GLY A 905 3.42 -25.05 23.67
C GLY A 905 2.89 -23.61 23.94
N SER A 906 1.77 -23.51 24.66
CA SER A 906 0.97 -22.30 24.93
C SER A 906 1.72 -21.13 25.60
N ARG A 907 2.78 -21.42 26.37
CA ARG A 907 3.56 -20.41 27.12
C ARG A 907 4.26 -19.37 26.24
N GLU A 908 4.74 -19.74 25.04
CA GLU A 908 5.36 -18.78 24.13
C GLU A 908 4.33 -17.84 23.48
N ALA A 909 3.11 -18.31 23.23
CA ALA A 909 2.07 -17.51 22.59
C ALA A 909 1.67 -16.30 23.45
N ASP A 910 1.60 -16.51 24.77
CA ASP A 910 1.33 -15.44 25.73
C ASP A 910 2.46 -14.41 25.73
N LEU A 911 3.72 -14.84 25.85
CA LEU A 911 4.89 -13.96 25.79
C LEU A 911 4.85 -13.01 24.59
N TRP A 912 4.63 -13.55 23.39
CA TRP A 912 4.65 -12.74 22.18
C TRP A 912 3.41 -11.83 22.08
N SER A 913 2.26 -12.26 22.60
CA SER A 913 1.09 -11.39 22.76
C SER A 913 1.44 -10.15 23.59
N TRP A 914 2.13 -10.32 24.74
CA TRP A 914 2.59 -9.20 25.56
C TRP A 914 3.57 -8.27 24.83
N VAL A 915 4.63 -8.82 24.24
CA VAL A 915 5.67 -8.04 23.54
C VAL A 915 5.08 -7.17 22.43
N TRP A 916 4.14 -7.70 21.65
CA TRP A 916 3.60 -6.99 20.49
C TRP A 916 2.39 -6.10 20.80
N LYS A 917 1.62 -6.40 21.87
CA LYS A 917 0.54 -5.52 22.36
C LYS A 917 1.06 -4.37 23.22
N MET A 918 2.29 -4.43 23.72
CA MET A 918 2.86 -3.40 24.59
C MET A 918 2.75 -2.00 23.99
N GLU A 919 2.17 -1.09 24.74
CA GLU A 919 2.04 0.30 24.37
C GLU A 919 3.40 1.01 24.44
N GLY A 920 3.71 1.80 23.41
CA GLY A 920 5.01 2.49 23.32
C GLY A 920 5.51 2.62 21.88
N PRO A 921 6.66 3.28 21.70
CA PRO A 921 7.32 3.40 20.41
C PRO A 921 7.65 2.02 19.80
N PRO A 922 7.58 1.83 18.48
CA PRO A 922 7.95 0.56 17.83
C PRO A 922 9.36 0.07 18.18
N LYS A 923 10.29 0.98 18.45
CA LYS A 923 11.66 0.64 18.88
C LYS A 923 11.70 -0.18 20.18
N LEU A 924 10.81 0.10 21.13
CA LEU A 924 10.71 -0.64 22.39
C LEU A 924 10.32 -2.10 22.14
N ARG A 925 9.30 -2.34 21.31
CA ARG A 925 8.86 -3.69 20.93
C ARG A 925 9.96 -4.49 20.24
N HIS A 926 10.75 -3.85 19.37
CA HIS A 926 11.90 -4.49 18.73
C HIS A 926 13.02 -4.83 19.72
N PHE A 927 13.27 -3.97 20.71
CA PHE A 927 14.23 -4.26 21.77
C PHE A 927 13.78 -5.49 22.57
N LEU A 928 12.53 -5.51 23.05
CA LEU A 928 11.98 -6.64 23.80
C LEU A 928 12.03 -7.93 23.00
N TRP A 929 11.61 -7.91 21.74
CA TRP A 929 11.70 -9.06 20.86
C TRP A 929 13.14 -9.60 20.76
N ARG A 930 14.13 -8.72 20.62
CA ARG A 930 15.55 -9.14 20.56
C ARG A 930 16.05 -9.72 21.87
N ALA A 931 15.66 -9.12 22.99
CA ALA A 931 16.02 -9.57 24.32
C ALA A 931 15.44 -10.98 24.59
N CYS A 932 14.14 -11.18 24.34
CA CYS A 932 13.47 -12.47 24.48
C CYS A 932 14.05 -13.55 23.53
N LYS A 933 14.38 -13.18 22.28
CA LYS A 933 14.98 -14.11 21.30
C LYS A 933 16.50 -14.30 21.46
N GLY A 934 17.13 -13.71 22.47
CA GLY A 934 18.57 -13.91 22.72
C GLY A 934 19.52 -13.29 21.69
N THR A 935 19.11 -12.20 21.03
CA THR A 935 19.88 -11.57 19.92
C THR A 935 20.48 -10.21 20.24
N LEU A 936 20.52 -9.84 21.50
CA LEU A 936 21.33 -8.70 21.93
C LEU A 936 22.80 -9.08 21.87
N ALA A 937 23.63 -8.14 21.44
CA ALA A 937 25.05 -8.37 21.16
C ALA A 937 25.89 -8.22 22.44
N THR A 938 25.62 -9.04 23.45
CA THR A 938 26.45 -9.11 24.67
C THR A 938 27.74 -9.89 24.39
N MET A 939 28.79 -9.70 25.20
CA MET A 939 30.05 -10.44 25.01
C MET A 939 29.84 -11.96 25.05
N GLY A 940 29.00 -12.49 25.94
CA GLY A 940 28.68 -13.92 25.97
C GLY A 940 28.01 -14.43 24.68
N VAL A 941 27.18 -13.62 24.01
CA VAL A 941 26.58 -14.00 22.71
C VAL A 941 27.60 -13.89 21.57
N LEU A 942 28.47 -12.88 21.59
CA LEU A 942 29.53 -12.68 20.60
C LEU A 942 30.60 -13.77 20.67
N PHE A 943 30.96 -14.20 21.89
CA PHE A 943 31.88 -15.31 22.15
C PHE A 943 31.32 -16.64 21.61
N ARG A 944 30.06 -16.97 21.93
CA ARG A 944 29.38 -18.18 21.41
C ARG A 944 29.29 -18.23 19.88
N ARG A 945 29.45 -17.09 19.21
CA ARG A 945 29.46 -16.98 17.75
C ARG A 945 30.86 -16.82 17.17
N HIS A 946 31.91 -17.01 17.98
CA HIS A 946 33.32 -16.89 17.60
C HIS A 946 33.70 -15.52 16.99
N ILE A 947 33.03 -14.45 17.41
CA ILE A 947 33.31 -13.07 16.95
C ILE A 947 34.33 -12.38 17.87
N ARG A 948 34.29 -12.69 19.16
CA ARG A 948 35.20 -12.17 20.19
C ARG A 948 35.84 -13.33 20.94
N PRO A 949 37.10 -13.16 21.40
CA PRO A 949 37.83 -14.20 22.11
C PRO A 949 37.39 -14.36 23.57
N THR A 950 36.73 -13.35 24.15
CA THR A 950 36.31 -13.34 25.55
C THR A 950 34.79 -13.16 25.67
N LYS A 951 34.23 -13.73 26.73
CA LYS A 951 32.83 -13.55 27.15
C LYS A 951 32.66 -12.57 28.31
N GLU A 952 33.77 -12.02 28.80
CA GLU A 952 33.81 -11.13 29.96
C GLU A 952 33.11 -9.79 29.69
N CYS A 953 32.48 -9.25 30.73
CA CYS A 953 31.81 -7.97 30.67
C CYS A 953 32.85 -6.84 30.64
N THR A 954 32.86 -6.05 29.57
CA THR A 954 33.78 -4.91 29.41
C THR A 954 33.50 -3.74 30.35
N VAL A 955 32.40 -3.79 31.09
CA VAL A 955 31.98 -2.73 32.01
C VAL A 955 32.38 -3.05 33.45
N CYS A 956 32.02 -4.23 33.96
CA CYS A 956 32.25 -4.60 35.36
C CYS A 956 33.23 -5.75 35.57
N GLY A 957 33.80 -6.33 34.50
CA GLY A 957 34.76 -7.42 34.58
C GLY A 957 34.15 -8.80 34.92
N ALA A 958 32.82 -8.94 34.95
CA ALA A 958 32.18 -10.23 35.20
C ALA A 958 32.55 -11.29 34.15
N LEU A 959 32.70 -12.55 34.56
CA LEU A 959 33.21 -13.65 33.72
C LEU A 959 32.31 -14.02 32.52
N ASP A 960 31.01 -13.69 32.54
CA ASP A 960 30.09 -13.95 31.43
C ASP A 960 29.03 -12.84 31.31
N GLU A 961 29.13 -12.03 30.24
CA GLU A 961 28.11 -11.02 29.94
C GLU A 961 26.90 -11.67 29.25
N THR A 962 25.98 -12.19 30.08
CA THR A 962 24.65 -12.64 29.62
C THR A 962 23.70 -11.46 29.39
N ILE A 963 22.54 -11.69 28.77
CA ILE A 963 21.51 -10.66 28.61
C ILE A 963 20.93 -10.24 29.97
N ILE A 964 20.73 -11.19 30.88
CA ILE A 964 20.28 -10.89 32.24
C ILE A 964 21.32 -10.04 32.95
N HIS A 965 22.60 -10.42 32.85
CA HIS A 965 23.69 -9.65 33.41
C HIS A 965 23.70 -8.22 32.87
N ALA A 966 23.73 -8.05 31.54
CA ALA A 966 23.78 -6.74 30.90
C ALA A 966 22.59 -5.84 31.27
N LEU A 967 21.39 -6.40 31.43
CA LEU A 967 20.17 -5.63 31.67
C LEU A 967 19.82 -5.42 33.14
N PHE A 968 20.29 -6.27 34.07
CA PHE A 968 19.87 -6.24 35.48
C PHE A 968 21.02 -6.27 36.47
N GLU A 969 22.06 -7.07 36.24
CA GLU A 969 23.09 -7.36 37.27
C GLU A 969 24.38 -6.54 37.07
N CYS A 970 24.58 -5.98 35.89
CA CYS A 970 25.76 -5.15 35.60
C CYS A 970 25.71 -3.86 36.41
N LYS A 971 26.87 -3.34 36.84
CA LYS A 971 27.01 -2.15 37.69
C LYS A 971 26.16 -0.95 37.23
N HIS A 972 26.13 -0.64 35.93
CA HIS A 972 25.31 0.45 35.40
C HIS A 972 23.80 0.19 35.42
N SER A 973 23.40 -1.07 35.23
CA SER A 973 22.00 -1.47 35.22
C SER A 973 21.44 -1.53 36.64
N GLN A 974 22.22 -2.01 37.61
CA GLN A 974 21.84 -2.03 39.03
C GLN A 974 21.43 -0.65 39.53
N VAL A 975 22.19 0.40 39.22
CA VAL A 975 21.87 1.79 39.60
C VAL A 975 20.48 2.22 39.10
N ILE A 976 20.07 1.81 37.89
CA ILE A 976 18.74 2.12 37.34
C ILE A 976 17.65 1.40 38.13
N TRP A 977 17.87 0.13 38.50
CA TRP A 977 16.89 -0.69 39.21
C TRP A 977 16.80 -0.34 40.70
N GLU A 978 17.91 -0.01 41.35
CA GLU A 978 17.96 0.48 42.74
C GLU A 978 17.19 1.79 42.91
N SER A 979 17.20 2.63 41.88
CA SER A 979 16.44 3.89 41.83
C SER A 979 14.98 3.70 41.38
N SER A 980 14.52 2.46 41.19
CA SER A 980 13.18 2.15 40.66
C SER A 980 12.29 1.47 41.69
N GLU A 981 10.96 1.59 41.50
CA GLU A 981 9.95 0.90 42.33
C GLU A 981 9.96 -0.64 42.18
N PHE A 982 10.81 -1.19 41.30
CA PHE A 982 10.83 -2.61 40.97
C PHE A 982 11.90 -3.41 41.73
N LEU A 983 12.77 -2.76 42.52
CA LEU A 983 13.92 -3.40 43.17
C LEU A 983 13.51 -4.62 44.03
N ASP A 984 12.53 -4.44 44.92
CA ASP A 984 12.09 -5.51 45.82
C ASP A 984 11.39 -6.65 45.08
N ILE A 985 10.65 -6.31 44.03
CA ILE A 985 9.97 -7.28 43.17
C ILE A 985 11.02 -8.10 42.40
N LEU A 986 12.11 -7.49 41.93
CA LEU A 986 13.14 -8.17 41.13
C LEU A 986 13.96 -9.22 41.88
N LYS A 987 13.92 -9.27 43.22
CA LYS A 987 14.60 -10.28 44.04
C LYS A 987 14.05 -11.70 43.78
N ASP A 988 12.76 -11.81 43.52
CA ASP A 988 12.07 -13.09 43.25
C ASP A 988 12.03 -13.46 41.76
N ALA A 989 12.68 -12.67 40.91
CA ALA A 989 12.56 -12.80 39.47
C ALA A 989 13.47 -13.90 38.89
N PRO A 990 13.01 -14.67 37.87
CA PRO A 990 13.81 -15.70 37.23
C PRO A 990 15.14 -15.17 36.66
N THR A 991 16.23 -15.92 36.82
CA THR A 991 17.56 -15.60 36.27
C THR A 991 17.90 -16.40 35.00
N SER A 992 17.02 -17.32 34.57
CA SER A 992 17.21 -18.21 33.42
C SER A 992 17.29 -17.48 32.08
N SER A 993 16.33 -16.60 31.80
CA SER A 993 16.27 -15.84 30.54
C SER A 993 15.45 -14.56 30.68
N PHE A 994 15.70 -13.60 29.79
CA PHE A 994 14.88 -12.38 29.74
C PHE A 994 13.42 -12.69 29.40
N ALA A 995 13.16 -13.73 28.60
CA ALA A 995 11.82 -14.16 28.25
C ALA A 995 11.04 -14.63 29.48
N ASP A 996 11.64 -15.50 30.30
CA ASP A 996 11.00 -16.01 31.52
C ASP A 996 10.76 -14.88 32.53
N ARG A 997 11.72 -13.97 32.68
CA ARG A 997 11.59 -12.79 33.55
C ARG A 997 10.49 -11.85 33.07
N LEU A 998 10.31 -11.67 31.75
CA LEU A 998 9.24 -10.83 31.21
C LEU A 998 7.85 -11.45 31.40
N VAL A 999 7.72 -12.77 31.21
CA VAL A 999 6.46 -13.49 31.49
C VAL A 999 6.12 -13.39 32.98
N TRP A 1000 7.10 -13.60 33.85
CA TRP A 1000 6.94 -13.45 35.28
C TRP A 1000 6.51 -12.03 35.67
N ALA A 1001 7.16 -11.00 35.13
CA ALA A 1001 6.81 -9.61 35.38
C ALA A 1001 5.39 -9.27 34.89
N ALA A 1002 4.99 -9.78 33.73
CA ALA A 1002 3.65 -9.58 33.19
C ALA A 1002 2.55 -10.23 34.05
N GLY A 1003 2.87 -11.31 34.78
CA GLY A 1003 1.95 -11.93 35.74
C GLY A 1003 1.83 -11.21 37.08
N LYS A 1004 2.72 -10.25 37.39
CA LYS A 1004 2.81 -9.58 38.70
C LYS A 1004 2.57 -8.08 38.65
N MET A 1005 2.60 -7.46 37.47
CA MET A 1005 2.55 -6.00 37.29
C MET A 1005 1.34 -5.59 36.45
N THR A 1006 0.83 -4.37 36.69
CA THR A 1006 -0.15 -3.73 35.79
C THR A 1006 0.51 -3.38 34.45
N GLN A 1007 -0.29 -3.11 33.42
CA GLN A 1007 0.27 -2.77 32.09
C GLN A 1007 1.15 -1.52 32.11
N ASP A 1008 0.79 -0.48 32.87
CA ASP A 1008 1.61 0.73 32.99
C ASP A 1008 2.96 0.46 33.65
N LYS A 1009 2.96 -0.34 34.73
CA LYS A 1009 4.19 -0.76 35.43
C LYS A 1009 5.06 -1.65 34.53
N LEU A 1010 4.46 -2.59 33.80
CA LEU A 1010 5.16 -3.45 32.84
C LEU A 1010 5.79 -2.64 31.69
N ARG A 1011 5.13 -1.57 31.24
CA ARG A 1011 5.65 -0.63 30.23
C ARG A 1011 6.85 0.15 30.79
N LEU A 1012 6.75 0.68 32.00
CA LEU A 1012 7.87 1.38 32.65
C LEU A 1012 9.05 0.44 32.85
N PHE A 1013 8.82 -0.77 33.40
CA PHE A 1013 9.81 -1.84 33.54
C PHE A 1013 10.54 -2.12 32.22
N SER A 1014 9.78 -2.32 31.14
CA SER A 1014 10.34 -2.58 29.81
C SER A 1014 11.16 -1.41 29.25
N THR A 1015 10.75 -0.18 29.58
CA THR A 1015 11.43 1.05 29.17
C THR A 1015 12.76 1.21 29.92
N LEU A 1016 12.79 0.90 31.21
CA LEU A 1016 14.02 0.92 32.03
C LEU A 1016 15.02 -0.14 31.56
N ALA A 1017 14.55 -1.35 31.24
CA ALA A 1017 15.40 -2.38 30.63
C ALA A 1017 15.99 -1.92 29.28
N TRP A 1018 15.20 -1.21 28.47
CA TRP A 1018 15.69 -0.63 27.21
C TRP A 1018 16.72 0.48 27.45
N ALA A 1019 16.53 1.30 28.48
CA ALA A 1019 17.48 2.34 28.90
C ALA A 1019 18.80 1.71 29.38
N GLY A 1020 18.75 0.65 30.19
CA GLY A 1020 19.94 -0.09 30.65
C GLY A 1020 20.77 -0.63 29.49
N TRP A 1021 20.12 -1.22 28.48
CA TRP A 1021 20.80 -1.65 27.25
C TRP A 1021 21.50 -0.49 26.52
N CYS A 1022 20.86 0.67 26.45
CA CYS A 1022 21.43 1.83 25.77
C CYS A 1022 22.59 2.43 26.57
N CYS A 1023 22.46 2.51 27.89
CA CYS A 1023 23.51 2.96 28.82
C CYS A 1023 24.77 2.09 28.66
N ARG A 1024 24.60 0.76 28.70
CA ARG A 1024 25.71 -0.19 28.44
C ARG A 1024 26.37 0.06 27.10
N ASN A 1025 25.61 0.25 26.02
CA ASN A 1025 26.24 0.46 24.70
C ASN A 1025 27.01 1.77 24.63
N LYS A 1026 26.50 2.86 25.22
CA LYS A 1026 27.25 4.12 25.32
C LYS A 1026 28.55 3.93 26.11
N ALA A 1027 28.49 3.27 27.27
CA ALA A 1027 29.68 3.00 28.08
C ALA A 1027 30.74 2.17 27.32
N VAL A 1028 30.32 1.21 26.49
CA VAL A 1028 31.22 0.33 25.74
C VAL A 1028 31.81 0.99 24.49
N PHE A 1029 31.06 1.87 23.80
CA PHE A 1029 31.48 2.41 22.50
C PHE A 1029 31.92 3.88 22.52
N ASP A 1030 31.42 4.67 23.48
CA ASP A 1030 31.66 6.11 23.55
C ASP A 1030 32.65 6.51 24.67
N CYS A 1031 33.26 5.52 25.36
CA CYS A 1031 34.32 5.69 26.37
C CYS A 1031 34.09 6.75 27.47
N GLY A 1032 32.84 7.14 27.75
CA GLY A 1032 32.49 8.21 28.68
C GLY A 1032 31.80 7.77 29.97
N ASN A 1033 31.84 8.63 31.00
CA ASN A 1033 31.06 8.52 32.23
C ASN A 1033 29.56 8.70 31.91
N THR A 1034 28.86 7.62 31.58
CA THR A 1034 27.42 7.66 31.33
C THR A 1034 26.65 7.65 32.64
N GLU A 1035 25.84 8.68 32.90
CA GLU A 1035 24.92 8.70 34.06
C GLU A 1035 23.67 7.84 33.80
N PRO A 1036 23.53 6.65 34.44
CA PRO A 1036 22.47 5.70 34.09
C PRO A 1036 21.07 6.23 34.41
N ILE A 1037 20.93 7.00 35.49
CA ILE A 1037 19.66 7.58 35.95
C ILE A 1037 19.13 8.61 34.96
N GLN A 1038 20.00 9.50 34.46
CA GLN A 1038 19.60 10.50 33.46
C GLN A 1038 19.13 9.84 32.15
N VAL A 1039 19.83 8.79 31.71
CA VAL A 1039 19.44 8.00 30.53
C VAL A 1039 18.08 7.34 30.76
N ALA A 1040 17.87 6.70 31.91
CA ALA A 1040 16.60 6.08 32.27
C ALA A 1040 15.43 7.08 32.28
N ALA A 1041 15.62 8.25 32.91
CA ALA A 1041 14.63 9.32 32.94
C ALA A 1041 14.29 9.85 31.53
N GLY A 1042 15.30 9.99 30.67
CA GLY A 1042 15.10 10.40 29.27
C GLY A 1042 14.27 9.39 28.46
N PHE A 1043 14.50 8.09 28.65
CA PHE A 1043 13.72 7.04 27.99
C PHE A 1043 12.29 6.95 28.50
N ALA A 1044 12.07 7.09 29.81
CA ALA A 1044 10.73 7.16 30.38
C ALA A 1044 9.95 8.34 29.79
N ARG A 1045 10.56 9.54 29.72
CA ARG A 1045 9.97 10.72 29.09
C ARG A 1045 9.66 10.48 27.61
N LEU A 1046 10.57 9.86 26.87
CA LEU A 1046 10.38 9.55 25.45
C LEU A 1046 9.16 8.65 25.19
N VAL A 1047 8.92 7.65 26.04
CA VAL A 1047 7.76 6.76 25.91
C VAL A 1047 6.48 7.49 26.26
N THR A 1048 6.47 8.29 27.33
CA THR A 1048 5.33 9.12 27.74
C THR A 1048 4.95 10.14 26.66
N ASP A 1049 5.93 10.86 26.10
CA ASP A 1049 5.71 11.84 25.02
C ASP A 1049 5.13 11.17 23.77
N TYR A 1050 5.61 9.98 23.42
CA TYR A 1050 5.09 9.22 22.29
C TYR A 1050 3.62 8.80 22.51
N MET A 1051 3.25 8.45 23.74
CA MET A 1051 1.86 8.09 24.09
C MET A 1051 0.93 9.30 23.97
N ARG A 1052 1.30 10.44 24.56
CA ARG A 1052 0.55 11.70 24.42
C ARG A 1052 0.36 12.10 22.95
N TYR A 1053 1.42 11.98 22.14
CA TYR A 1053 1.33 12.22 20.71
C TYR A 1053 0.36 11.27 20.02
N ASN A 1054 0.45 9.97 20.30
CA ASN A 1054 -0.40 8.97 19.69
C ASN A 1054 -1.87 9.18 20.08
N GLU A 1055 -2.16 9.56 21.32
CA GLU A 1055 -3.51 9.93 21.78
C GLU A 1055 -4.08 11.14 21.01
N MET A 1056 -3.30 12.22 20.87
CA MET A 1056 -3.72 13.41 20.10
C MET A 1056 -4.01 13.09 18.62
N VAL A 1057 -3.18 12.25 17.98
CA VAL A 1057 -3.33 11.89 16.57
C VAL A 1057 -4.48 10.89 16.36
N THR A 1058 -4.62 9.91 17.28
CA THR A 1058 -5.62 8.84 17.15
C THR A 1058 -7.02 9.24 17.60
N GLN A 1059 -7.18 10.14 18.58
CA GLN A 1059 -8.49 10.72 18.94
C GLN A 1059 -9.15 11.46 17.75
N HIS A 1060 -8.36 11.90 16.77
CA HIS A 1060 -8.85 12.51 15.54
C HIS A 1060 -9.13 11.52 14.39
N THR A 1061 -8.76 10.24 14.55
CA THR A 1061 -9.04 9.15 13.59
C THR A 1061 -10.00 8.09 14.11
N SER A 1062 -10.47 8.18 15.36
CA SER A 1062 -11.72 7.57 15.77
C SER A 1062 -12.92 8.29 15.14
N GLY A 1063 -12.96 8.33 13.80
CA GLY A 1063 -14.24 8.16 13.14
C GLY A 1063 -14.81 6.89 13.73
N HIS A 1064 -15.98 7.00 14.36
CA HIS A 1064 -16.74 5.87 14.89
C HIS A 1064 -16.48 4.67 14.00
N GLY A 1065 -15.65 3.72 14.46
CA GLY A 1065 -15.62 2.41 13.85
C GLY A 1065 -17.07 2.01 13.86
N LEU A 1066 -17.64 1.82 12.66
CA LEU A 1066 -19.05 1.48 12.46
C LEU A 1066 -19.46 0.62 13.64
N ARG A 1067 -20.18 1.23 14.60
CA ARG A 1067 -20.83 0.44 15.63
C ARG A 1067 -21.62 -0.56 14.82
N SER A 1068 -21.41 -1.85 15.10
CA SER A 1068 -22.21 -2.93 14.53
C SER A 1068 -23.62 -2.41 14.29
N ALA A 1069 -24.11 -2.53 13.06
CA ALA A 1069 -25.41 -2.05 12.62
C ALA A 1069 -26.55 -2.86 13.27
N SER A 1070 -26.54 -2.96 14.59
CA SER A 1070 -27.44 -3.80 15.38
C SER A 1070 -28.11 -2.97 16.46
N ARG A 1071 -28.63 -1.80 16.10
CA ARG A 1071 -29.93 -1.38 16.65
C ARG A 1071 -30.98 -1.85 15.65
N TRP A 1072 -31.89 -2.66 16.14
CA TRP A 1072 -33.01 -3.16 15.35
C TRP A 1072 -33.83 -1.95 14.84
N MET A 1073 -34.10 -1.91 13.53
CA MET A 1073 -35.00 -0.94 12.90
C MET A 1073 -36.14 -1.71 12.18
N PRO A 1074 -37.36 -1.15 12.12
CA PRO A 1074 -38.43 -1.70 11.32
C PRO A 1074 -38.04 -1.80 9.82
N PRO A 1075 -38.56 -2.79 9.08
CA PRO A 1075 -38.40 -2.89 7.63
C PRO A 1075 -39.15 -1.76 6.87
N PRO A 1076 -38.77 -1.48 5.60
CA PRO A 1076 -39.51 -0.58 4.72
C PRO A 1076 -40.96 -1.05 4.46
N PRO A 1077 -41.85 -0.15 3.99
CA PRO A 1077 -43.25 -0.50 3.79
C PRO A 1077 -43.45 -1.69 2.83
N GLY A 1078 -44.35 -2.61 3.19
CA GLY A 1078 -44.61 -3.84 2.43
C GLY A 1078 -43.52 -4.93 2.51
N VAL A 1079 -42.53 -4.77 3.40
CA VAL A 1079 -41.49 -5.78 3.68
C VAL A 1079 -41.59 -6.24 5.13
N VAL A 1080 -41.44 -7.54 5.37
CA VAL A 1080 -41.35 -8.10 6.71
C VAL A 1080 -39.89 -8.39 7.09
N LYS A 1081 -39.54 -8.18 8.35
CA LYS A 1081 -38.21 -8.42 8.90
C LYS A 1081 -38.21 -9.65 9.78
N VAL A 1082 -37.41 -10.64 9.40
CA VAL A 1082 -37.21 -11.87 10.16
C VAL A 1082 -35.98 -11.70 11.05
N ASN A 1083 -36.15 -11.84 12.36
CA ASN A 1083 -35.08 -11.90 13.35
C ASN A 1083 -34.98 -13.32 13.86
N VAL A 1084 -33.77 -13.83 13.96
CA VAL A 1084 -33.55 -15.21 14.40
C VAL A 1084 -32.49 -15.25 15.48
N ASP A 1085 -32.61 -16.23 16.36
CA ASP A 1085 -31.70 -16.46 17.47
C ASP A 1085 -31.63 -17.97 17.76
N SER A 1086 -30.58 -18.41 18.43
CA SER A 1086 -30.45 -19.80 18.84
C SER A 1086 -29.78 -19.96 20.20
N HIS A 1087 -30.18 -20.99 20.92
CA HIS A 1087 -29.66 -21.34 22.23
C HIS A 1087 -29.12 -22.77 22.21
N LEU A 1088 -27.86 -22.96 22.60
CA LEU A 1088 -27.22 -24.27 22.64
C LEU A 1088 -27.44 -24.95 24.00
N HIS A 1089 -27.83 -26.22 23.97
CA HIS A 1089 -27.93 -27.10 25.13
C HIS A 1089 -26.99 -28.32 24.96
N ARG A 1090 -26.65 -29.02 26.06
CA ARG A 1090 -25.78 -30.21 26.02
C ARG A 1090 -26.29 -31.38 25.17
N SER A 1091 -27.55 -31.34 24.73
CA SER A 1091 -28.24 -32.42 24.00
C SER A 1091 -29.02 -31.93 22.77
N GLY A 1092 -28.79 -30.68 22.33
CA GLY A 1092 -29.49 -30.10 21.19
C GLY A 1092 -29.38 -28.58 21.09
N ALA A 1093 -29.96 -28.00 20.05
CA ALA A 1093 -30.10 -26.56 19.86
C ALA A 1093 -31.59 -26.16 19.89
N GLY A 1094 -31.91 -25.13 20.66
CA GLY A 1094 -33.18 -24.39 20.56
C GLY A 1094 -33.02 -23.26 19.57
N VAL A 1095 -33.97 -23.11 18.66
CA VAL A 1095 -33.94 -22.13 17.58
C VAL A 1095 -35.20 -21.28 17.66
N GLY A 1096 -35.06 -19.97 17.58
CA GLY A 1096 -36.16 -19.01 17.67
C GLY A 1096 -36.18 -18.03 16.49
N VAL A 1097 -37.39 -17.72 16.02
CA VAL A 1097 -37.65 -16.77 14.92
C VAL A 1097 -38.74 -15.80 15.35
N VAL A 1098 -38.57 -14.52 15.01
CA VAL A 1098 -39.53 -13.44 15.22
C VAL A 1098 -39.65 -12.63 13.93
N ILE A 1099 -40.83 -12.61 13.33
CA ILE A 1099 -41.14 -11.85 12.12
C ILE A 1099 -41.88 -10.58 12.51
N ARG A 1100 -41.43 -9.42 12.01
CA ARG A 1100 -42.02 -8.10 12.31
C ARG A 1100 -42.34 -7.31 11.04
N ASP A 1101 -43.39 -6.50 11.08
CA ASP A 1101 -43.78 -5.58 9.99
C ASP A 1101 -43.09 -4.21 10.08
N GLU A 1102 -43.48 -3.30 9.18
CA GLU A 1102 -43.03 -1.90 9.08
C GLU A 1102 -43.30 -1.05 10.34
N GLY A 1103 -44.31 -1.41 11.14
CA GLY A 1103 -44.61 -0.80 12.44
C GLY A 1103 -43.80 -1.41 13.59
N GLY A 1104 -43.05 -2.47 13.33
CA GLY A 1104 -42.35 -3.27 14.33
C GLY A 1104 -43.23 -4.20 15.13
N VAL A 1105 -44.47 -4.39 14.69
CA VAL A 1105 -45.42 -5.34 15.26
C VAL A 1105 -44.97 -6.75 14.91
N VAL A 1106 -44.96 -7.65 15.88
CA VAL A 1106 -44.63 -9.06 15.67
C VAL A 1106 -45.78 -9.74 14.93
N LEU A 1107 -45.53 -10.16 13.69
CA LEU A 1107 -46.48 -10.88 12.85
C LEU A 1107 -46.51 -12.38 13.17
N ALA A 1108 -45.35 -12.96 13.48
CA ALA A 1108 -45.23 -14.38 13.80
C ALA A 1108 -44.00 -14.66 14.66
N THR A 1109 -44.08 -15.67 15.52
CA THR A 1109 -42.93 -16.25 16.20
C THR A 1109 -42.91 -17.76 15.98
N ALA A 1110 -41.73 -18.34 15.85
CA ALA A 1110 -41.56 -19.77 15.73
C ALA A 1110 -40.41 -20.22 16.61
N VAL A 1111 -40.55 -21.40 17.23
CA VAL A 1111 -39.48 -22.03 18.01
C VAL A 1111 -39.40 -23.50 17.62
N LYS A 1112 -38.19 -23.99 17.41
CA LYS A 1112 -37.93 -25.41 17.12
C LYS A 1112 -36.77 -25.91 17.96
N ARG A 1113 -36.90 -27.11 18.51
CA ARG A 1113 -35.79 -27.82 19.14
C ARG A 1113 -35.26 -28.85 18.17
N VAL A 1114 -33.95 -28.87 17.99
CA VAL A 1114 -33.25 -29.82 17.12
C VAL A 1114 -32.23 -30.58 17.97
N LYS A 1115 -32.24 -31.92 17.89
CA LYS A 1115 -31.20 -32.74 18.48
C LYS A 1115 -29.95 -32.64 17.61
N ALA A 1116 -29.05 -31.72 17.94
CA ALA A 1116 -27.78 -31.53 17.25
C ALA A 1116 -26.74 -30.84 18.16
N GLU A 1117 -25.46 -31.19 17.99
CA GLU A 1117 -24.33 -30.51 18.62
C GLU A 1117 -23.76 -29.44 17.68
N TRP A 1118 -24.51 -28.36 17.48
CA TRP A 1118 -24.12 -27.27 16.59
C TRP A 1118 -23.27 -26.20 17.30
N ALA A 1119 -22.39 -25.54 16.54
CA ALA A 1119 -21.84 -24.25 16.95
C ALA A 1119 -22.94 -23.17 16.91
N ALA A 1120 -22.81 -22.11 17.71
CA ALA A 1120 -23.86 -21.10 17.88
C ALA A 1120 -24.24 -20.46 16.54
N GLU A 1121 -23.25 -20.20 15.70
CA GLU A 1121 -23.45 -19.60 14.38
C GLU A 1121 -24.21 -20.51 13.41
N LEU A 1122 -24.04 -21.84 13.55
CA LEU A 1122 -24.73 -22.82 12.71
C LEU A 1122 -26.19 -22.99 13.13
N ALA A 1123 -26.44 -22.93 14.43
CA ALA A 1123 -27.80 -22.96 14.99
C ALA A 1123 -28.58 -21.68 14.64
N GLU A 1124 -27.94 -20.50 14.65
CA GLU A 1124 -28.54 -19.24 14.15
C GLU A 1124 -28.79 -19.27 12.64
N ALA A 1125 -27.88 -19.85 11.85
CA ALA A 1125 -28.06 -19.97 10.41
C ALA A 1125 -29.22 -20.91 10.05
N TYR A 1126 -29.38 -22.02 10.78
CA TYR A 1126 -30.53 -22.90 10.65
C TYR A 1126 -31.84 -22.23 11.09
N ALA A 1127 -31.78 -21.28 12.02
CA ALA A 1127 -32.93 -20.47 12.43
C ALA A 1127 -33.42 -19.53 11.32
N ALA A 1128 -32.50 -18.98 10.53
CA ALA A 1128 -32.81 -18.10 9.41
C ALA A 1128 -33.47 -18.82 8.22
N TRP A 1129 -33.46 -20.15 8.21
CA TRP A 1129 -33.78 -20.99 7.08
C TRP A 1129 -35.08 -21.75 7.31
#